data_AF-A0A954P5N7-F1
#
_entry.id   AF-A0A954P5N7-F1
#
_cell.length_a   1.000
_cell.length_b   1.000
_cell.length_c   1.000
_cell.angle_alpha   90.00
_cell.angle_beta   90.00
_cell.angle_gamma   90.00
#
_symmetry.space_group_name_H-M   'P 1'
#
loop_
_entity.id
_entity.type
_entity.pdbx_description
1 polymer ?
#
loop_
_entity_poly.entity_id
_entity_poly.type
_entity_poly.pdbx_seq_one_letter_code
_entity_poly.pdbx_strand_id
1 'polypeptide(L)'
;MPSQFPQPARLIRFCCLAVLVACAVPEQLSAQVISPRVVTADQPDLYSSRTLARFPAWAEVEPAEQAHRLFQWLTAADGGLYPFPAAPREGKDSSFSQVADPLRLVNVYGFGDSRTQAVALAGLWEQCGFGSAVLVEFPKWKTAGQSQWGVELIAGEMRACLIPSAPAMFRQADGTPASLQQVLQEDSVWQTPVSPEFFPGQNPADVRKLILAAEPVRTSHQTAAGYAAEFSLRPGESLIRWWQPQGKRWQHPPEWKGNSEVANGPQRPESAGKLAGYSHGRFVYEPGLTEKSADLQYGLWDSHNVQAGPDGLTLQEKGRGFAIFEVRSPWIIVPLVEKPEEVKDDHGAALAEVEGKQLTVEVSLDQAVTWDPLDAKKLPAQIDLTSKVAGTYGYLIRIGLNGSPGASLLTSLRITTNVQLAPASLPALKQGTNQLTFRTGDADGQPARSVPLTPGCHSLAEFSRAVVFPPKEFQAKAAEGRALGPFTVRLAAPPGCRIHRLTAGGWFLTNKSSEKEPSEEATGDSKATDGQPSARAVPRIDYAAAIPTDFQPLAVFDSLPTGNAAGFAPLQLPEPAETVYLRYEGAPAVNSYQVLGHCQSVSPPAAFPLVVRHTWRVDGGEEQTASRELSEPGEYSVDAGPKVPENISIEFSIPSQPAR
;
A
#
# COMPACT_ATOMS: atom_id res chain seq x y z
N MET A 1 -51.24 -61.75 37.92
CA MET A 1 -50.51 -60.86 36.98
C MET A 1 -50.78 -59.42 37.40
N PRO A 2 -49.86 -58.43 37.28
CA PRO A 2 -48.41 -58.49 37.10
C PRO A 2 -47.59 -57.70 38.16
N SER A 3 -46.29 -58.04 38.20
CA SER A 3 -45.09 -57.18 38.27
C SER A 3 -44.66 -56.44 39.55
N GLN A 4 -43.64 -57.04 40.16
CA GLN A 4 -42.58 -56.47 40.99
C GLN A 4 -41.67 -55.51 40.19
N PHE A 5 -41.01 -54.55 40.85
CA PHE A 5 -39.55 -54.37 40.83
C PHE A 5 -39.09 -53.43 41.97
N PRO A 6 -37.99 -53.73 42.69
CA PRO A 6 -37.47 -52.92 43.80
C PRO A 6 -36.27 -52.04 43.40
N GLN A 7 -35.91 -51.09 44.27
CA GLN A 7 -34.66 -50.33 44.23
C GLN A 7 -33.42 -51.24 44.30
N PRO A 8 -32.26 -50.78 43.80
CA PRO A 8 -31.13 -50.65 44.74
C PRO A 8 -30.11 -49.51 44.48
N ALA A 9 -29.56 -49.05 45.61
CA ALA A 9 -28.14 -48.88 45.97
C ALA A 9 -27.15 -48.00 45.15
N ARG A 10 -26.40 -47.21 45.95
CA ARG A 10 -25.15 -46.51 45.64
C ARG A 10 -24.03 -47.46 45.21
N LEU A 11 -23.20 -47.05 44.25
CA LEU A 11 -21.80 -47.49 44.14
C LEU A 11 -20.88 -46.35 43.71
N ILE A 12 -19.69 -46.35 44.30
CA ILE A 12 -18.68 -45.30 44.40
C ILE A 12 -17.50 -45.65 43.48
N ARG A 13 -16.87 -44.62 42.87
CA ARG A 13 -15.51 -44.55 42.28
C ARG A 13 -15.20 -45.50 41.11
N PHE A 14 -14.79 -44.93 39.96
CA PHE A 14 -13.46 -45.14 39.35
C PHE A 14 -13.34 -44.35 38.03
N CYS A 15 -12.13 -43.85 37.75
CA CYS A 15 -11.63 -43.35 36.46
C CYS A 15 -11.95 -41.91 36.03
N CYS A 16 -11.54 -40.92 36.83
CA CYS A 16 -11.09 -39.63 36.29
C CYS A 16 -9.59 -39.72 35.95
N LEU A 17 -9.26 -40.37 34.83
CA LEU A 17 -7.98 -40.17 34.15
C LEU A 17 -8.30 -39.30 32.91
N ALA A 18 -8.52 -38.01 33.16
CA ALA A 18 -8.62 -37.04 32.09
C ALA A 18 -7.23 -36.91 31.47
N VAL A 19 -7.07 -37.55 30.32
CA VAL A 19 -5.94 -37.37 29.41
C VAL A 19 -5.94 -35.90 28.99
N LEU A 20 -5.18 -35.08 29.73
CA LEU A 20 -4.63 -33.81 29.27
C LEU A 20 -3.60 -34.14 28.18
N VAL A 21 -4.06 -34.59 27.02
CA VAL A 21 -3.31 -34.37 25.78
C VAL A 21 -3.39 -32.88 25.58
N ALA A 22 -2.36 -32.20 26.07
CA ALA A 22 -1.97 -30.91 25.53
C ALA A 22 -1.82 -31.14 24.02
N CYS A 23 -2.87 -30.82 23.27
CA CYS A 23 -2.75 -30.47 21.86
C CYS A 23 -1.91 -29.19 21.83
N ALA A 24 -0.59 -29.34 22.04
CA ALA A 24 0.36 -28.41 21.49
C ALA A 24 0.12 -28.51 19.99
N VAL A 25 -0.74 -27.63 19.48
CA VAL A 25 -0.87 -27.39 18.05
C VAL A 25 0.55 -26.96 17.66
N PRO A 26 1.31 -27.78 16.91
CA PRO A 26 2.62 -27.34 16.46
C PRO A 26 2.38 -26.04 15.71
N GLU A 27 3.04 -24.96 16.14
CA GLU A 27 3.03 -23.70 15.43
C GLU A 27 3.40 -24.02 13.98
N GLN A 28 2.42 -23.91 13.09
CA GLN A 28 2.58 -24.23 11.68
C GLN A 28 3.46 -23.14 11.06
N LEU A 29 4.75 -23.45 10.94
CA LEU A 29 5.72 -22.63 10.22
C LEU A 29 5.33 -22.58 8.72
N SER A 30 5.02 -21.38 8.23
CA SER A 30 4.67 -21.09 6.82
C SER A 30 5.91 -20.93 5.93
N ALA A 31 5.88 -21.44 4.69
CA ALA A 31 6.97 -21.49 3.70
C ALA A 31 7.36 -20.21 3.07
N GLN A 32 6.33 -19.47 2.70
CA GLN A 32 6.59 -18.25 2.01
C GLN A 32 7.06 -17.30 3.10
N VAL A 33 8.21 -16.67 2.87
CA VAL A 33 8.59 -15.54 3.70
C VAL A 33 7.68 -14.40 3.26
N ILE A 34 6.57 -14.27 3.99
CA ILE A 34 5.54 -13.27 3.74
C ILE A 34 5.94 -12.01 4.48
N SER A 35 5.93 -10.89 3.76
CA SER A 35 6.26 -9.56 4.23
C SER A 35 7.57 -9.49 5.04
N PRO A 36 8.70 -10.04 4.52
CA PRO A 36 9.97 -9.93 5.20
C PRO A 36 10.32 -8.46 5.36
N ARG A 37 10.59 -8.06 6.59
CA ARG A 37 11.05 -6.70 6.88
C ARG A 37 12.10 -6.72 7.96
N VAL A 38 13.02 -5.77 7.84
CA VAL A 38 14.05 -5.50 8.84
C VAL A 38 13.73 -4.15 9.41
N VAL A 39 13.61 -4.09 10.73
CA VAL A 39 13.31 -2.86 11.46
C VAL A 39 14.45 -2.55 12.42
N THR A 40 14.57 -1.29 12.79
CA THR A 40 15.51 -0.79 13.79
C THR A 40 14.74 -0.06 14.88
N ALA A 41 15.34 0.12 16.06
CA ALA A 41 14.72 0.93 17.12
C ALA A 41 14.67 2.43 16.77
N ASP A 42 15.47 2.85 15.78
CA ASP A 42 15.72 4.25 15.45
C ASP A 42 14.91 4.77 14.26
N GLN A 43 14.23 3.89 13.53
CA GLN A 43 13.41 4.25 12.39
C GLN A 43 12.01 3.67 12.51
N PRO A 44 10.98 4.43 12.12
CA PRO A 44 9.61 3.93 12.15
C PRO A 44 9.41 2.77 11.16
N ASP A 45 8.64 1.78 11.59
CA ASP A 45 8.21 0.66 10.73
C ASP A 45 7.06 1.11 9.81
N LEU A 46 7.40 1.54 8.59
CA LEU A 46 6.47 2.01 7.56
C LEU A 46 5.64 0.90 6.89
N TYR A 47 5.60 -0.30 7.48
CA TYR A 47 4.81 -1.41 6.97
C TYR A 47 3.31 -1.10 6.90
N SER A 48 2.78 -0.46 7.95
CA SER A 48 1.37 -0.10 8.11
C SER A 48 1.22 1.08 9.07
N SER A 49 0.04 1.69 9.14
CA SER A 49 -0.22 2.78 10.11
C SER A 49 -0.16 2.28 11.54
N ARG A 50 -0.57 1.03 11.78
CA ARG A 50 -0.50 0.37 13.09
C ARG A 50 0.93 0.16 13.57
N THR A 51 1.84 -0.25 12.68
CA THR A 51 3.26 -0.40 13.03
C THR A 51 3.93 0.95 13.22
N LEU A 52 3.57 1.95 12.42
CA LEU A 52 4.03 3.33 12.57
C LEU A 52 3.61 3.94 13.91
N ALA A 53 2.34 3.77 14.31
CA ALA A 53 1.81 4.29 15.58
C ALA A 53 2.55 3.75 16.80
N ARG A 54 3.13 2.55 16.69
CA ARG A 54 3.91 1.87 17.76
C ARG A 54 5.38 2.30 17.80
N PHE A 55 5.82 3.24 16.97
CA PHE A 55 7.20 3.69 17.00
C PHE A 55 7.53 4.35 18.36
N PRO A 56 8.54 3.87 19.10
CA PRO A 56 8.80 4.34 20.47
C PRO A 56 9.00 5.85 20.60
N ALA A 57 9.46 6.51 19.53
CA ALA A 57 9.64 7.95 19.55
C ALA A 57 8.33 8.73 19.76
N TRP A 58 7.14 8.19 19.49
CA TRP A 58 5.90 8.93 19.73
C TRP A 58 4.75 8.10 20.32
N ALA A 59 4.91 6.79 20.46
CA ALA A 59 3.85 5.93 20.98
C ALA A 59 3.38 6.32 22.40
N GLU A 60 4.28 6.84 23.24
CA GLU A 60 4.04 7.09 24.67
C GLU A 60 4.26 8.56 25.07
N VAL A 61 4.10 9.50 24.14
CA VAL A 61 4.20 10.95 24.43
C VAL A 61 2.86 11.65 24.23
N GLU A 62 2.71 12.82 24.87
CA GLU A 62 1.50 13.63 24.76
C GLU A 62 1.23 14.10 23.32
N PRO A 63 -0.03 14.32 22.91
CA PRO A 63 -0.39 14.64 21.53
C PRO A 63 0.38 15.82 20.90
N ALA A 64 0.69 16.86 21.69
CA ALA A 64 1.48 17.98 21.21
C ALA A 64 2.90 17.57 20.78
N GLU A 65 3.52 16.67 21.53
CA GLU A 65 4.85 16.13 21.22
C GLU A 65 4.76 15.07 20.11
N GLN A 66 3.67 14.29 20.03
CA GLN A 66 3.43 13.40 18.90
C GLN A 66 3.37 14.18 17.59
N ALA A 67 2.60 15.28 17.56
CA ALA A 67 2.47 16.14 16.38
C ALA A 67 3.82 16.70 15.95
N HIS A 68 4.62 17.16 16.92
CA HIS A 68 5.95 17.68 16.68
C HIS A 68 6.89 16.61 16.09
N ARG A 69 7.01 15.44 16.72
CA ARG A 69 7.93 14.39 16.28
C ARG A 69 7.53 13.80 14.93
N LEU A 70 6.23 13.63 14.69
CA LEU A 70 5.72 13.20 13.38
C LEU A 70 6.06 14.24 12.30
N PHE A 71 5.88 15.52 12.58
CA PHE A 71 6.21 16.60 11.67
C PHE A 71 7.71 16.68 11.36
N GLN A 72 8.55 16.61 12.39
CA GLN A 72 10.00 16.59 12.24
C GLN A 72 10.44 15.41 11.38
N TRP A 73 9.93 14.20 11.65
CA TRP A 73 10.24 13.02 10.86
C TRP A 73 9.79 13.18 9.40
N LEU A 74 8.56 13.63 9.17
CA LEU A 74 7.99 13.78 7.83
C LEU A 74 8.70 14.84 6.99
N THR A 75 9.31 15.85 7.62
CA THR A 75 10.02 16.93 6.93
C THR A 75 11.53 16.74 6.92
N ALA A 76 12.04 15.73 7.64
CA ALA A 76 13.47 15.49 7.77
C ALA A 76 14.17 15.24 6.42
N ALA A 77 15.38 15.77 6.30
CA ALA A 77 16.26 15.60 5.15
C ALA A 77 16.65 14.13 4.87
N ASP A 78 16.44 13.23 5.81
CA ASP A 78 16.78 11.82 5.71
C ASP A 78 15.59 10.84 5.87
N GLY A 79 14.45 11.31 6.39
CA GLY A 79 13.33 10.45 6.77
C GLY A 79 11.95 10.81 6.21
N GLY A 80 11.84 11.84 5.36
CA GLY A 80 10.54 12.47 5.07
C GLY A 80 10.13 12.58 3.59
N LEU A 81 9.04 13.32 3.36
CA LEU A 81 8.55 13.72 2.05
C LEU A 81 9.29 14.96 1.54
N TYR A 82 9.81 14.87 0.33
CA TYR A 82 10.40 15.98 -0.39
C TYR A 82 9.33 16.88 -1.04
N PRO A 83 9.42 18.21 -0.89
CA PRO A 83 8.63 19.13 -1.71
C PRO A 83 8.95 19.01 -3.19
N PHE A 84 7.94 18.61 -3.97
CA PHE A 84 8.05 18.43 -5.41
C PHE A 84 6.83 19.08 -6.09
N PRO A 85 6.97 19.81 -7.22
CA PRO A 85 5.88 20.61 -7.78
C PRO A 85 4.69 19.82 -8.35
N ALA A 86 4.76 18.48 -8.34
CA ALA A 86 3.66 17.62 -8.79
C ALA A 86 3.28 16.57 -7.76
N ALA A 87 1.98 16.33 -7.61
CA ALA A 87 1.47 15.20 -6.86
C ALA A 87 1.72 13.87 -7.59
N PRO A 88 2.19 12.81 -6.91
CA PRO A 88 2.19 11.46 -7.43
C PRO A 88 0.82 11.02 -7.97
N ARG A 89 0.82 10.28 -9.07
CA ARG A 89 -0.40 9.77 -9.72
C ARG A 89 -0.30 8.30 -10.09
N GLU A 90 -1.43 7.61 -9.98
CA GLU A 90 -1.61 6.18 -10.23
C GLU A 90 -2.89 5.86 -10.99
N GLY A 91 -2.89 4.71 -11.65
CA GLY A 91 -4.06 4.21 -12.36
C GLY A 91 -4.40 5.01 -13.62
N LYS A 92 -5.50 4.61 -14.27
CA LYS A 92 -5.95 5.18 -15.55
C LYS A 92 -6.97 6.31 -15.38
N ASP A 93 -7.41 6.56 -14.15
CA ASP A 93 -8.49 7.48 -13.84
C ASP A 93 -7.95 8.83 -13.38
N SER A 94 -7.82 9.78 -14.30
CA SER A 94 -7.24 11.10 -14.00
C SER A 94 -7.96 11.88 -12.89
N SER A 95 -9.25 11.58 -12.64
CA SER A 95 -10.06 12.24 -11.60
C SER A 95 -9.72 11.74 -10.19
N PHE A 96 -9.23 10.50 -10.07
CA PHE A 96 -8.92 9.84 -8.80
C PHE A 96 -7.50 9.26 -8.80
N SER A 97 -6.64 9.73 -9.70
CA SER A 97 -5.28 9.20 -9.85
C SER A 97 -4.31 9.75 -8.82
N GLN A 98 -4.60 10.91 -8.21
CA GLN A 98 -3.71 11.47 -7.20
C GLN A 98 -3.61 10.52 -6.00
N VAL A 99 -2.38 10.17 -5.64
CA VAL A 99 -2.12 9.27 -4.50
C VAL A 99 -2.44 10.03 -3.22
N ALA A 100 -3.36 9.46 -2.43
CA ALA A 100 -3.81 10.05 -1.18
C ALA A 100 -3.68 9.10 0.02
N ASP A 101 -3.11 7.92 -0.18
CA ASP A 101 -2.75 7.03 0.93
C ASP A 101 -1.44 7.53 1.56
N PRO A 102 -1.45 7.92 2.84
CA PRO A 102 -0.31 8.57 3.48
C PRO A 102 0.91 7.65 3.56
N LEU A 103 0.71 6.35 3.81
CA LEU A 103 1.81 5.39 3.89
C LEU A 103 2.41 5.13 2.52
N ARG A 104 1.57 5.07 1.49
CA ARG A 104 2.05 4.96 0.11
C ARG A 104 2.90 6.16 -0.29
N LEU A 105 2.50 7.37 0.10
CA LEU A 105 3.28 8.59 -0.15
C LEU A 105 4.68 8.50 0.49
N VAL A 106 4.79 8.09 1.75
CA VAL A 106 6.09 8.01 2.46
C VAL A 106 6.90 6.75 2.16
N ASN A 107 6.28 5.68 1.64
CA ASN A 107 6.94 4.38 1.40
C ASN A 107 7.28 4.17 -0.09
N VAL A 108 6.45 4.65 -1.01
CA VAL A 108 6.62 4.47 -2.47
C VAL A 108 7.24 5.70 -3.13
N TYR A 109 6.76 6.89 -2.77
CA TYR A 109 7.11 8.11 -3.49
C TYR A 109 8.25 8.88 -2.84
N GLY A 110 8.14 9.20 -1.56
CA GLY A 110 9.13 10.02 -0.85
C GLY A 110 9.09 11.50 -1.25
N PHE A 111 8.11 11.92 -2.07
CA PHE A 111 7.93 13.30 -2.53
C PHE A 111 6.46 13.63 -2.79
N GLY A 112 6.15 14.93 -2.90
CA GLY A 112 4.86 15.39 -3.38
C GLY A 112 4.71 16.91 -3.30
N ASP A 113 3.65 17.42 -3.94
CA ASP A 113 3.27 18.83 -3.84
C ASP A 113 2.78 19.19 -2.43
N SER A 114 2.50 20.47 -2.21
CA SER A 114 2.08 20.98 -0.89
C SER A 114 0.83 20.28 -0.39
N ARG A 115 -0.15 20.04 -1.29
CA ARG A 115 -1.37 19.32 -0.97
C ARG A 115 -1.08 17.88 -0.57
N THR A 116 -0.25 17.18 -1.34
CA THR A 116 0.12 15.78 -1.10
C THR A 116 0.80 15.62 0.25
N GLN A 117 1.71 16.52 0.61
CA GLN A 117 2.37 16.49 1.92
C GLN A 117 1.41 16.75 3.07
N ALA A 118 0.50 17.72 2.90
CA ALA A 118 -0.54 17.98 3.91
C ALA A 118 -1.49 16.79 4.06
N VAL A 119 -1.88 16.13 2.95
CA VAL A 119 -2.67 14.88 2.94
C VAL A 119 -1.93 13.76 3.65
N ALA A 120 -0.63 13.60 3.40
CA ALA A 120 0.18 12.60 4.09
C ALA A 120 0.18 12.85 5.60
N LEU A 121 0.50 14.07 6.05
CA LEU A 121 0.53 14.39 7.48
C LEU A 121 -0.83 14.18 8.16
N ALA A 122 -1.91 14.67 7.55
CA ALA A 122 -3.27 14.48 8.05
C ALA A 122 -3.62 12.98 8.14
N GLY A 123 -3.35 12.21 7.08
CA GLY A 123 -3.63 10.79 7.04
C GLY A 123 -2.80 9.97 8.03
N LEU A 124 -1.51 10.26 8.20
CA LEU A 124 -0.69 9.57 9.19
C LEU A 124 -1.20 9.84 10.61
N TRP A 125 -1.57 11.08 10.91
CA TRP A 125 -2.13 11.47 12.21
C TRP A 125 -3.39 10.67 12.55
N GLU A 126 -4.36 10.66 11.62
CA GLU A 126 -5.63 9.96 11.80
C GLU A 126 -5.46 8.44 11.84
N GLN A 127 -4.68 7.88 10.91
CA GLN A 127 -4.51 6.43 10.81
C GLN A 127 -3.64 5.85 11.93
N CYS A 128 -2.81 6.65 12.59
CA CYS A 128 -2.12 6.26 13.82
C CYS A 128 -3.01 6.36 15.06
N GLY A 129 -4.22 6.91 14.95
CA GLY A 129 -5.15 7.09 16.07
C GLY A 129 -4.77 8.23 17.01
N PHE A 130 -3.95 9.19 16.56
CA PHE A 130 -3.55 10.33 17.39
C PHE A 130 -4.66 11.39 17.53
N GLY A 131 -5.59 11.43 16.57
CA GLY A 131 -6.75 12.32 16.62
C GLY A 131 -7.34 12.55 15.23
N SER A 132 -7.98 13.70 15.02
CA SER A 132 -8.51 14.11 13.71
C SER A 132 -7.63 15.18 13.04
N ALA A 133 -7.78 15.37 11.73
CA ALA A 133 -7.04 16.38 11.00
C ALA A 133 -7.93 17.10 9.97
N VAL A 134 -7.67 18.39 9.77
CA VAL A 134 -8.36 19.22 8.77
C VAL A 134 -7.32 19.81 7.82
N LEU A 135 -7.54 19.70 6.51
CA LEU A 135 -6.68 20.38 5.55
C LEU A 135 -7.02 21.86 5.50
N VAL A 136 -5.98 22.68 5.33
CA VAL A 136 -6.10 24.12 5.24
C VAL A 136 -5.46 24.56 3.93
N GLU A 137 -6.27 25.07 3.01
CA GLU A 137 -5.76 25.72 1.80
C GLU A 137 -5.43 27.18 2.11
N PHE A 138 -4.32 27.68 1.55
CA PHE A 138 -3.93 29.09 1.57
C PHE A 138 -3.95 29.67 0.13
N PRO A 139 -5.13 30.05 -0.41
CA PRO A 139 -5.31 30.36 -1.84
C PRO A 139 -4.42 31.48 -2.40
N LYS A 140 -4.06 32.47 -1.56
CA LYS A 140 -3.21 33.60 -1.97
C LYS A 140 -1.72 33.32 -1.80
N TRP A 141 -1.34 32.28 -1.06
CA TRP A 141 0.05 31.82 -1.01
C TRP A 141 0.28 30.84 -2.15
N LYS A 142 0.81 31.34 -3.27
CA LYS A 142 1.05 30.51 -4.46
C LYS A 142 2.53 30.22 -4.67
N THR A 143 2.83 28.97 -5.02
CA THR A 143 4.14 28.52 -5.51
C THR A 143 3.91 27.74 -6.79
N ALA A 144 4.64 28.06 -7.86
CA ALA A 144 4.41 27.48 -9.19
C ALA A 144 2.94 27.57 -9.65
N GLY A 145 2.25 28.65 -9.30
CA GLY A 145 0.83 28.86 -9.66
C GLY A 145 -0.19 28.08 -8.83
N GLN A 146 0.25 27.22 -7.90
CA GLN A 146 -0.63 26.41 -7.03
C GLN A 146 -0.72 26.98 -5.62
N SER A 147 -1.89 26.88 -4.99
CA SER A 147 -2.08 27.22 -3.57
C SER A 147 -1.17 26.38 -2.67
N GLN A 148 -0.69 26.96 -1.57
CA GLN A 148 -0.06 26.21 -0.50
C GLN A 148 -1.10 25.55 0.39
N TRP A 149 -0.70 24.44 1.01
CA TRP A 149 -1.56 23.62 1.85
C TRP A 149 -0.88 23.33 3.18
N GLY A 150 -1.66 23.40 4.24
CA GLY A 150 -1.29 22.96 5.57
C GLY A 150 -2.33 22.04 6.17
N VAL A 151 -2.15 21.73 7.44
CA VAL A 151 -3.03 20.88 8.23
C VAL A 151 -3.23 21.49 9.61
N GLU A 152 -4.44 21.38 10.11
CA GLU A 152 -4.76 21.59 11.53
C GLU A 152 -5.01 20.22 12.17
N LEU A 153 -4.07 19.78 13.01
CA LEU A 153 -4.18 18.53 13.77
C LEU A 153 -4.96 18.77 15.06
N ILE A 154 -5.75 17.79 15.47
CA ILE A 154 -6.70 17.88 16.57
C ILE A 154 -6.58 16.64 17.46
N ALA A 155 -6.35 16.82 18.77
CA ALA A 155 -6.47 15.75 19.76
C ALA A 155 -6.92 16.29 21.12
N GLY A 156 -8.13 15.93 21.55
CA GLY A 156 -8.74 16.55 22.73
C GLY A 156 -8.85 18.07 22.56
N GLU A 157 -8.21 18.81 23.46
CA GLU A 157 -8.13 20.28 23.40
C GLU A 157 -6.96 20.80 22.55
N MET A 158 -6.00 19.94 22.20
CA MET A 158 -4.84 20.32 21.40
C MET A 158 -5.25 20.63 19.95
N ARG A 159 -4.79 21.78 19.44
CA ARG A 159 -4.81 22.12 18.02
C ARG A 159 -3.45 22.61 17.55
N ALA A 160 -2.96 22.06 16.45
CA ALA A 160 -1.66 22.41 15.88
C ALA A 160 -1.81 22.72 14.38
N CYS A 161 -1.40 23.92 13.96
CA CYS A 161 -1.30 24.29 12.55
C CYS A 161 0.11 23.99 12.03
N LEU A 162 0.21 23.20 10.96
CA LEU A 162 1.48 22.82 10.34
C LEU A 162 1.41 22.96 8.82
N ILE A 163 2.52 23.33 8.20
CA ILE A 163 2.63 23.52 6.74
C ILE A 163 3.86 22.75 6.25
N PRO A 164 3.70 21.46 5.87
CA PRO A 164 4.83 20.56 5.64
C PRO A 164 5.70 20.95 4.42
N SER A 165 5.12 21.59 3.41
CA SER A 165 5.86 22.07 2.23
C SER A 165 6.68 23.33 2.46
N ALA A 166 6.28 24.15 3.44
CA ALA A 166 7.02 25.31 3.92
C ALA A 166 7.84 24.98 5.18
N PRO A 167 8.02 23.67 5.42
CA PRO A 167 8.02 23.00 6.73
C PRO A 167 7.98 23.98 7.91
N ALA A 168 6.78 24.49 8.18
CA ALA A 168 6.48 25.39 9.28
C ALA A 168 5.65 24.69 10.36
N MET A 169 6.12 24.73 11.60
CA MET A 169 5.32 24.42 12.79
C MET A 169 5.22 25.68 13.66
N PHE A 170 3.99 26.06 14.01
CA PHE A 170 3.73 27.24 14.81
C PHE A 170 3.60 26.87 16.28
N ARG A 171 4.25 27.63 17.17
CA ARG A 171 4.20 27.45 18.62
C ARG A 171 3.88 28.74 19.36
N GLN A 172 3.27 28.57 20.52
CA GLN A 172 3.07 29.63 21.51
C GLN A 172 4.35 29.87 22.32
N ALA A 173 4.36 30.93 23.13
CA ALA A 173 5.51 31.30 23.96
C ALA A 173 5.93 30.21 24.97
N ASP A 174 5.00 29.36 25.39
CA ASP A 174 5.23 28.23 26.29
C ASP A 174 5.72 26.95 25.57
N GLY A 175 5.91 27.01 24.25
CA GLY A 175 6.36 25.90 23.41
C GLY A 175 5.24 24.97 22.92
N THR A 176 3.99 25.17 23.35
CA THR A 176 2.85 24.37 22.88
C THR A 176 2.52 24.70 21.41
N PRO A 177 2.01 23.74 20.62
CA PRO A 177 1.56 24.02 19.26
C PRO A 177 0.46 25.10 19.23
N ALA A 178 0.52 25.97 18.22
CA ALA A 178 -0.50 26.98 17.99
C ALA A 178 -1.55 26.49 16.98
N SER A 179 -2.82 26.77 17.25
CA SER A 179 -3.93 26.53 16.33
C SER A 179 -3.89 27.48 15.12
N LEU A 180 -4.65 27.17 14.06
CA LEU A 180 -4.77 28.08 12.92
C LEU A 180 -5.32 29.44 13.34
N GLN A 181 -6.28 29.45 14.27
CA GLN A 181 -6.86 30.70 14.78
C GLN A 181 -5.80 31.59 15.47
N GLN A 182 -4.95 30.99 16.31
CA GLN A 182 -3.88 31.72 16.99
C GLN A 182 -2.83 32.24 15.99
N VAL A 183 -2.46 31.44 14.98
CA VAL A 183 -1.56 31.88 13.89
C VAL A 183 -2.10 33.13 13.18
N LEU A 184 -3.42 33.25 13.04
CA LEU A 184 -4.07 34.38 12.39
C LEU A 184 -4.25 35.61 13.30
N GLN A 185 -4.31 35.42 14.62
CA GLN A 185 -4.73 36.46 15.57
C GLN A 185 -3.62 36.94 16.51
N GLU A 186 -2.57 36.14 16.74
CA GLU A 186 -1.57 36.39 17.77
C GLU A 186 -0.18 36.67 17.19
N ASP A 187 0.32 37.87 17.41
CA ASP A 187 1.66 38.28 16.97
C ASP A 187 2.79 37.52 17.67
N SER A 188 2.55 37.01 18.89
CA SER A 188 3.50 36.21 19.67
C SER A 188 3.90 34.91 18.98
N VAL A 189 3.00 34.30 18.20
CA VAL A 189 3.26 33.05 17.44
C VAL A 189 4.26 33.25 16.30
N TRP A 190 4.56 34.50 15.94
CA TRP A 190 5.49 34.87 14.87
C TRP A 190 6.85 35.37 15.36
N GLN A 191 7.12 35.29 16.68
CA GLN A 191 8.35 35.79 17.29
C GLN A 191 9.41 34.69 17.42
N THR A 192 10.57 34.92 16.79
CA THR A 192 11.77 34.10 17.00
C THR A 192 12.38 34.40 18.39
N PRO A 193 12.95 33.39 19.10
CA PRO A 193 13.30 32.05 18.65
C PRO A 193 12.20 30.98 18.85
N VAL A 194 11.04 31.33 19.41
CA VAL A 194 10.07 30.33 19.88
C VAL A 194 9.22 29.75 18.75
N SER A 195 8.93 30.54 17.71
CA SER A 195 8.10 30.14 16.56
C SER A 195 8.20 31.16 15.43
N PRO A 196 7.93 30.77 14.17
CA PRO A 196 7.82 29.40 13.66
C PRO A 196 9.16 28.71 13.47
N GLU A 197 9.18 27.39 13.63
CA GLU A 197 10.28 26.54 13.16
C GLU A 197 10.16 26.42 11.64
N PHE A 198 10.88 27.26 10.89
CA PHE A 198 11.03 27.13 9.43
C PHE A 198 12.32 26.39 9.09
N PHE A 199 12.32 25.72 7.94
CA PHE A 199 13.59 25.29 7.33
C PHE A 199 14.44 26.50 6.91
N PRO A 200 15.78 26.33 6.85
CA PRO A 200 16.68 27.38 6.42
C PRO A 200 16.27 27.99 5.07
N GLY A 201 16.16 29.32 5.01
CA GLY A 201 15.93 30.07 3.76
C GLY A 201 14.53 30.65 3.57
N GLN A 202 13.55 30.33 4.43
CA GLN A 202 12.27 31.07 4.43
C GLN A 202 12.33 32.29 5.35
N ASN A 203 11.78 33.42 4.88
CA ASN A 203 11.64 34.63 5.69
C ASN A 203 10.29 34.61 6.43
N PRO A 204 10.28 34.55 7.78
CA PRO A 204 9.05 34.53 8.56
C PRO A 204 8.07 35.67 8.26
N ALA A 205 8.60 36.87 7.98
CA ALA A 205 7.77 38.03 7.70
C ALA A 205 7.01 37.89 6.37
N ASP A 206 7.64 37.28 5.36
CA ASP A 206 7.02 37.06 4.06
C ASP A 206 5.96 35.97 4.14
N VAL A 207 6.25 34.87 4.84
CA VAL A 207 5.27 33.81 5.09
C VAL A 207 4.08 34.34 5.89
N ARG A 208 4.32 35.13 6.94
CA ARG A 208 3.27 35.79 7.72
C ARG A 208 2.34 36.62 6.85
N LYS A 209 2.92 37.48 6.00
CA LYS A 209 2.15 38.32 5.08
C LYS A 209 1.28 37.48 4.15
N LEU A 210 1.79 36.37 3.63
CA LEU A 210 1.06 35.47 2.74
C LEU A 210 -0.08 34.74 3.46
N ILE A 211 0.17 34.18 4.65
CA ILE A 211 -0.85 33.49 5.45
C ILE A 211 -1.96 34.44 5.88
N LEU A 212 -1.62 35.61 6.43
CA LEU A 212 -2.62 36.58 6.89
C LEU A 212 -3.47 37.13 5.73
N ALA A 213 -2.89 37.22 4.53
CA ALA A 213 -3.64 37.59 3.34
C ALA A 213 -4.52 36.46 2.81
N ALA A 214 -4.20 35.19 3.08
CA ALA A 214 -4.72 34.05 2.33
C ALA A 214 -6.20 33.75 2.51
N GLU A 215 -6.85 34.23 3.59
CA GLU A 215 -8.21 33.80 3.99
C GLU A 215 -8.31 32.27 3.99
N PRO A 216 -7.64 31.57 4.93
CA PRO A 216 -7.46 30.13 4.86
C PRO A 216 -8.79 29.38 4.78
N VAL A 217 -8.88 28.42 3.86
CA VAL A 217 -10.08 27.62 3.65
C VAL A 217 -9.86 26.25 4.25
N ARG A 218 -10.61 25.94 5.31
CA ARG A 218 -10.68 24.58 5.84
C ARG A 218 -11.43 23.71 4.85
N THR A 219 -10.83 22.61 4.46
CA THR A 219 -11.45 21.61 3.62
C THR A 219 -11.26 20.23 4.23
N SER A 220 -12.26 19.41 4.03
CA SER A 220 -12.15 18.01 4.34
C SER A 220 -11.17 17.33 3.41
N HIS A 221 -10.44 16.37 3.94
CA HIS A 221 -9.39 15.74 3.18
C HIS A 221 -9.77 14.33 2.75
N GLN A 222 -9.29 13.94 1.57
CA GLN A 222 -9.61 12.67 0.94
C GLN A 222 -8.47 11.69 1.20
N THR A 223 -8.22 11.31 2.45
CA THR A 223 -7.22 10.29 2.75
C THR A 223 -7.72 8.93 2.31
N ALA A 224 -6.91 8.26 1.48
CA ALA A 224 -7.07 6.84 1.26
C ALA A 224 -6.42 6.07 2.40
N ALA A 225 -6.88 4.86 2.63
CA ALA A 225 -6.31 3.97 3.63
C ALA A 225 -6.24 2.54 3.12
N GLY A 226 -5.47 1.73 3.84
CA GLY A 226 -5.37 0.30 3.61
C GLY A 226 -4.07 -0.11 2.94
N TYR A 227 -3.22 0.81 2.48
CA TYR A 227 -1.88 0.43 2.03
C TYR A 227 -1.11 -0.29 3.15
N ALA A 228 -0.49 -1.39 2.78
CA ALA A 228 0.52 -2.06 3.56
C ALA A 228 1.65 -2.49 2.62
N ALA A 229 2.89 -2.41 3.10
CA ALA A 229 4.08 -2.76 2.32
C ALA A 229 4.28 -4.28 2.22
N GLU A 230 3.21 -5.01 1.88
CA GLU A 230 3.20 -6.48 1.86
C GLU A 230 3.75 -7.00 0.53
N PHE A 231 4.75 -7.85 0.62
CA PHE A 231 5.29 -8.61 -0.51
C PHE A 231 5.66 -10.00 -0.04
N SER A 232 5.97 -10.88 -0.97
CA SER A 232 6.37 -12.23 -0.63
C SER A 232 7.49 -12.67 -1.55
N LEU A 233 8.47 -13.38 -1.02
CA LEU A 233 9.50 -14.00 -1.83
C LEU A 233 9.25 -15.50 -1.92
N ARG A 234 9.56 -16.06 -3.08
CA ARG A 234 9.53 -17.49 -3.38
C ARG A 234 10.97 -18.01 -3.52
N PRO A 235 11.20 -19.32 -3.43
CA PRO A 235 12.47 -19.91 -3.85
C PRO A 235 12.93 -19.44 -5.24
N GLY A 236 14.19 -19.03 -5.35
CA GLY A 236 14.74 -18.43 -6.56
C GLY A 236 14.39 -16.93 -6.74
N GLU A 237 13.78 -16.29 -5.75
CA GLU A 237 13.39 -14.88 -5.80
C GLU A 237 14.24 -14.00 -4.88
N SER A 238 14.55 -12.80 -5.35
CA SER A 238 15.24 -11.76 -4.59
C SER A 238 14.61 -10.39 -4.79
N LEU A 239 14.77 -9.54 -3.78
CA LEU A 239 14.44 -8.12 -3.81
C LEU A 239 15.65 -7.34 -3.28
N ILE A 240 16.25 -6.52 -4.15
CA ILE A 240 17.27 -5.54 -3.74
C ILE A 240 16.61 -4.18 -3.66
N ARG A 241 16.83 -3.45 -2.57
CA ARG A 241 16.40 -2.06 -2.38
C ARG A 241 17.62 -1.17 -2.17
N TRP A 242 17.75 -0.11 -2.95
CA TRP A 242 18.86 0.84 -2.87
C TRP A 242 18.40 2.12 -2.17
N TRP A 243 19.29 2.80 -1.46
CA TRP A 243 19.00 4.14 -0.91
C TRP A 243 19.00 5.24 -1.98
N GLN A 244 19.70 5.01 -3.09
CA GLN A 244 19.80 5.94 -4.21
C GLN A 244 19.10 5.39 -5.46
N PRO A 245 18.46 6.24 -6.27
CA PRO A 245 17.89 5.86 -7.56
C PRO A 245 18.91 5.15 -8.46
N GLN A 246 18.47 4.09 -9.13
CA GLN A 246 19.30 3.35 -10.09
C GLN A 246 19.06 3.90 -11.50
N GLY A 247 19.69 5.03 -11.81
CA GLY A 247 19.46 5.79 -13.04
C GLY A 247 18.19 6.63 -12.98
N LYS A 248 17.61 6.96 -14.13
CA LYS A 248 16.36 7.75 -14.25
C LYS A 248 15.11 6.87 -14.09
N ARG A 249 15.08 5.99 -13.08
CA ARG A 249 13.96 5.06 -12.87
C ARG A 249 12.94 5.61 -11.89
N TRP A 250 11.84 6.15 -12.41
CA TRP A 250 10.81 6.77 -11.57
C TRP A 250 9.44 6.75 -12.25
N GLN A 251 8.39 6.92 -11.46
CA GLN A 251 7.02 6.95 -11.95
C GLN A 251 6.75 8.29 -12.63
N HIS A 252 6.69 8.27 -13.95
CA HIS A 252 6.43 9.45 -14.78
C HIS A 252 5.09 9.32 -15.53
N PRO A 253 3.99 9.84 -14.97
CA PRO A 253 2.68 9.70 -15.60
C PRO A 253 2.55 10.59 -16.84
N PRO A 254 1.79 10.21 -17.89
CA PRO A 254 1.72 10.95 -19.15
C PRO A 254 1.31 12.42 -19.02
N GLU A 255 0.57 12.78 -17.98
CA GLU A 255 0.11 14.15 -17.70
C GLU A 255 1.26 15.11 -17.36
N TRP A 256 2.44 14.59 -17.02
CA TRP A 256 3.62 15.41 -16.74
C TRP A 256 4.42 15.77 -17.98
N LYS A 257 4.03 15.23 -19.14
CA LYS A 257 4.64 15.56 -20.43
C LYS A 257 4.64 17.07 -20.67
N GLY A 258 5.84 17.62 -20.89
CA GLY A 258 6.03 19.04 -21.17
C GLY A 258 6.09 19.94 -19.93
N ASN A 259 5.96 19.38 -18.73
CA ASN A 259 6.21 20.14 -17.51
C ASN A 259 7.72 20.17 -17.21
N SER A 260 8.35 21.32 -17.46
CA SER A 260 9.79 21.52 -17.22
C SER A 260 10.19 21.40 -15.75
N GLU A 261 9.26 21.62 -14.81
CA GLU A 261 9.54 21.55 -13.38
C GLU A 261 9.73 20.10 -12.89
N VAL A 262 9.25 19.12 -13.65
CA VAL A 262 9.36 17.68 -13.33
C VAL A 262 10.26 16.92 -14.31
N ALA A 263 10.85 17.60 -15.30
CA ALA A 263 11.67 16.97 -16.34
C ALA A 263 12.91 16.24 -15.80
N ASN A 264 13.45 16.67 -14.66
CA ASN A 264 14.61 16.00 -14.06
C ASN A 264 14.22 14.89 -13.05
N GLY A 265 12.91 14.62 -12.91
CA GLY A 265 12.38 13.76 -11.87
C GLY A 265 12.49 14.38 -10.46
N PRO A 266 12.16 13.60 -9.42
CA PRO A 266 12.16 14.06 -8.03
C PRO A 266 13.59 14.13 -7.46
N GLN A 267 14.35 15.12 -7.90
CA GLN A 267 15.70 15.39 -7.38
C GLN A 267 15.63 16.38 -6.23
N ARG A 268 16.27 16.03 -5.10
CA ARG A 268 16.51 16.98 -4.01
C ARG A 268 17.65 17.93 -4.42
N PRO A 269 17.53 19.24 -4.16
CA PRO A 269 18.68 20.13 -4.30
C PRO A 269 19.77 19.68 -3.33
N GLU A 270 21.04 19.83 -3.71
CA GLU A 270 22.18 19.41 -2.86
C GLU A 270 22.14 20.05 -1.46
N SER A 271 21.54 21.25 -1.35
CA SER A 271 21.34 21.95 -0.08
C SER A 271 20.38 21.25 0.89
N ALA A 272 19.51 20.38 0.41
CA ALA A 272 18.53 19.63 1.21
C ALA A 272 19.08 18.27 1.72
N GLY A 273 20.37 18.00 1.53
CA GLY A 273 21.03 16.76 1.96
C GLY A 273 21.33 15.79 0.81
N LYS A 274 22.04 14.70 1.13
CA LYS A 274 22.57 13.73 0.14
C LYS A 274 21.58 12.63 -0.27
N LEU A 275 20.48 12.46 0.46
CA LEU A 275 19.49 11.45 0.13
C LEU A 275 18.62 11.97 -1.01
N ALA A 276 18.36 11.15 -2.02
CA ALA A 276 17.44 11.50 -3.09
C ALA A 276 16.00 11.59 -2.58
N GLY A 277 15.12 12.28 -3.31
CA GLY A 277 13.70 12.37 -2.98
C GLY A 277 12.94 11.06 -3.15
N TYR A 278 13.55 10.07 -3.80
CA TYR A 278 13.02 8.73 -4.01
C TYR A 278 14.18 7.74 -4.12
N SER A 279 13.87 6.46 -4.23
CA SER A 279 14.81 5.36 -4.32
C SER A 279 14.23 4.23 -5.16
N HIS A 280 14.94 3.11 -5.24
CA HIS A 280 14.63 2.06 -6.20
C HIS A 280 14.71 0.67 -5.57
N GLY A 281 13.88 -0.23 -6.07
CA GLY A 281 13.94 -1.65 -5.78
C GLY A 281 13.94 -2.47 -7.06
N ARG A 282 14.44 -3.70 -6.98
CA ARG A 282 14.42 -4.65 -8.09
C ARG A 282 14.10 -6.04 -7.58
N PHE A 283 12.98 -6.58 -8.06
CA PHE A 283 12.68 -7.99 -7.94
C PHE A 283 13.39 -8.76 -9.06
N VAL A 284 13.96 -9.91 -8.72
CA VAL A 284 14.49 -10.88 -9.68
C VAL A 284 13.98 -12.26 -9.27
N TYR A 285 13.29 -12.95 -10.18
CA TYR A 285 12.80 -14.30 -9.99
C TYR A 285 13.39 -15.23 -11.05
N GLU A 286 14.15 -16.22 -10.60
CA GLU A 286 14.88 -17.22 -11.41
C GLU A 286 14.66 -18.62 -10.83
N PRO A 287 13.47 -19.21 -10.98
CA PRO A 287 13.17 -20.51 -10.39
C PRO A 287 13.95 -21.65 -11.06
N GLY A 288 14.32 -22.65 -10.27
CA GLY A 288 14.68 -23.96 -10.77
C GLY A 288 13.48 -24.65 -11.40
N LEU A 289 13.54 -24.88 -12.72
CA LEU A 289 12.44 -25.49 -13.49
C LEU A 289 12.58 -27.00 -13.67
N THR A 290 13.63 -27.61 -13.12
CA THR A 290 13.91 -29.04 -13.25
C THR A 290 13.37 -29.82 -12.05
N GLU A 291 13.19 -31.13 -12.21
CA GLU A 291 12.79 -32.04 -11.13
C GLU A 291 13.77 -32.08 -9.93
N LYS A 292 14.96 -31.49 -10.08
CA LYS A 292 15.95 -31.34 -9.00
C LYS A 292 15.66 -30.17 -8.08
N SER A 293 14.67 -29.33 -8.40
CA SER A 293 14.30 -28.15 -7.63
C SER A 293 12.86 -28.24 -7.16
N ALA A 294 12.60 -27.70 -5.97
CA ALA A 294 11.26 -27.56 -5.43
C ALA A 294 10.61 -26.20 -5.79
N ASP A 295 11.33 -25.31 -6.49
CA ASP A 295 10.92 -23.92 -6.70
C ASP A 295 9.57 -23.81 -7.42
N LEU A 296 9.32 -24.67 -8.42
CA LEU A 296 8.09 -24.66 -9.19
C LEU A 296 6.84 -24.83 -8.33
N GLN A 297 6.88 -25.70 -7.31
CA GLN A 297 5.73 -25.95 -6.42
C GLN A 297 5.29 -24.69 -5.66
N TYR A 298 6.23 -23.81 -5.33
CA TYR A 298 6.00 -22.57 -4.58
C TYR A 298 5.95 -21.33 -5.48
N GLY A 299 6.43 -21.49 -6.71
CA GLY A 299 6.58 -20.49 -7.74
C GLY A 299 5.30 -20.15 -8.50
N LEU A 300 4.46 -21.18 -8.70
CA LEU A 300 3.29 -21.14 -9.54
C LEU A 300 2.11 -20.45 -8.84
N TRP A 301 1.50 -19.52 -9.57
CA TRP A 301 0.20 -18.96 -9.22
C TRP A 301 -0.94 -19.93 -9.58
N ASP A 302 -0.85 -20.52 -10.76
CA ASP A 302 -1.77 -21.53 -11.27
C ASP A 302 -1.07 -22.34 -12.38
N SER A 303 -1.53 -23.56 -12.63
CA SER A 303 -0.96 -24.41 -13.67
C SER A 303 -1.93 -25.47 -14.16
N HIS A 304 -1.72 -25.93 -15.39
CA HIS A 304 -2.51 -27.01 -15.98
C HIS A 304 -1.62 -27.86 -16.89
N ASN A 305 -1.67 -29.18 -16.72
CA ASN A 305 -0.97 -30.16 -17.56
C ASN A 305 0.54 -29.85 -17.75
N VAL A 306 1.22 -29.40 -16.69
CA VAL A 306 2.67 -29.15 -16.70
C VAL A 306 3.35 -29.77 -15.48
N GLN A 307 4.61 -30.18 -15.63
CA GLN A 307 5.44 -30.70 -14.55
C GLN A 307 6.91 -30.37 -14.79
N ALA A 308 7.68 -30.26 -13.70
CA ALA A 308 9.14 -30.22 -13.80
C ALA A 308 9.66 -31.56 -14.35
N GLY A 309 10.57 -31.50 -15.32
CA GLY A 309 11.29 -32.65 -15.85
C GLY A 309 12.81 -32.49 -15.71
N PRO A 310 13.62 -33.39 -16.28
CA PRO A 310 15.08 -33.34 -16.14
C PRO A 310 15.72 -32.08 -16.77
N ASP A 311 15.13 -31.58 -17.86
CA ASP A 311 15.67 -30.47 -18.66
C ASP A 311 14.88 -29.15 -18.47
N GLY A 312 13.84 -29.14 -17.64
CA GLY A 312 12.98 -27.97 -17.43
C GLY A 312 11.50 -28.32 -17.31
N LEU A 313 10.64 -27.30 -17.36
CA LEU A 313 9.19 -27.44 -17.25
C LEU A 313 8.62 -27.95 -18.58
N THR A 314 7.89 -29.06 -18.53
CA THR A 314 7.28 -29.70 -19.71
C THR A 314 5.84 -30.11 -19.45
N LEU A 315 5.18 -30.70 -20.44
CA LEU A 315 3.81 -31.23 -20.33
C LEU A 315 3.78 -32.55 -19.53
N GLN A 316 2.73 -32.76 -18.74
CA GLN A 316 2.48 -34.07 -18.10
C GLN A 316 1.99 -35.08 -19.14
N GLU A 317 1.04 -34.64 -19.97
CA GLU A 317 0.41 -35.42 -21.02
C GLU A 317 0.39 -34.65 -22.35
N LYS A 318 0.20 -35.38 -23.46
CA LYS A 318 0.06 -34.76 -24.78
C LYS A 318 -1.13 -33.82 -24.82
N GLY A 319 -0.93 -32.59 -25.32
CA GLY A 319 -1.99 -31.61 -25.46
C GLY A 319 -1.47 -30.20 -25.21
N ARG A 320 -2.32 -29.39 -24.55
CA ARG A 320 -1.98 -28.05 -24.11
C ARG A 320 -1.78 -28.04 -22.60
N GLY A 321 -0.87 -27.20 -22.15
CA GLY A 321 -0.64 -26.94 -20.73
C GLY A 321 -0.17 -25.51 -20.53
N PHE A 322 -0.21 -25.04 -19.29
CA PHE A 322 0.31 -23.73 -18.94
C PHE A 322 0.88 -23.70 -17.53
N ALA A 323 1.78 -22.75 -17.30
CA ALA A 323 2.22 -22.30 -15.98
C ALA A 323 2.03 -20.79 -15.88
N ILE A 324 1.46 -20.33 -14.77
CA ILE A 324 1.28 -18.90 -14.48
C ILE A 324 2.21 -18.51 -13.33
N PHE A 325 2.99 -17.46 -13.53
CA PHE A 325 3.86 -16.88 -12.53
C PHE A 325 3.36 -15.49 -12.17
N GLU A 326 3.26 -15.21 -10.88
CA GLU A 326 2.93 -13.88 -10.38
C GLU A 326 4.18 -13.05 -10.14
N VAL A 327 4.11 -11.77 -10.46
CA VAL A 327 4.95 -10.72 -9.89
C VAL A 327 4.05 -9.76 -9.14
N ARG A 328 4.35 -9.53 -7.87
CA ARG A 328 3.60 -8.61 -7.03
C ARG A 328 4.54 -7.76 -6.20
N SER A 329 4.24 -6.48 -6.16
CA SER A 329 5.02 -5.48 -5.43
C SER A 329 4.08 -4.51 -4.70
N PRO A 330 4.38 -4.12 -3.45
CA PRO A 330 3.72 -3.00 -2.78
C PRO A 330 4.26 -1.65 -3.26
N TRP A 331 5.26 -1.67 -4.15
CA TRP A 331 5.86 -0.49 -4.77
C TRP A 331 5.51 -0.44 -6.25
N ILE A 332 5.33 0.77 -6.78
CA ILE A 332 4.93 0.97 -8.17
C ILE A 332 6.05 0.53 -9.12
N ILE A 333 5.69 -0.19 -10.18
CA ILE A 333 6.60 -0.64 -11.22
C ILE A 333 6.97 0.54 -12.11
N VAL A 334 8.26 0.80 -12.27
CA VAL A 334 8.77 2.00 -12.96
C VAL A 334 9.75 1.69 -14.08
N PRO A 335 9.64 2.40 -15.22
CA PRO A 335 10.58 2.27 -16.33
C PRO A 335 11.90 2.99 -16.04
N LEU A 336 12.89 2.77 -16.90
CA LEU A 336 13.95 3.75 -17.12
C LEU A 336 13.42 4.84 -18.06
N VAL A 337 13.34 6.08 -17.57
CA VAL A 337 12.86 7.22 -18.33
C VAL A 337 14.03 7.85 -19.07
N GLU A 338 14.07 7.70 -20.40
CA GLU A 338 15.10 8.32 -21.24
C GLU A 338 14.78 9.80 -21.43
N LYS A 339 13.58 10.08 -21.96
CA LYS A 339 13.04 11.44 -22.13
C LYS A 339 11.69 11.60 -21.43
N PRO A 340 11.58 12.52 -20.45
CA PRO A 340 10.31 12.81 -19.79
C PRO A 340 9.19 13.20 -20.76
N GLU A 341 9.48 13.81 -21.91
CA GLU A 341 8.46 14.18 -22.88
C GLU A 341 7.92 13.01 -23.73
N GLU A 342 8.52 11.81 -23.66
CA GLU A 342 8.25 10.70 -24.57
C GLU A 342 8.12 9.34 -23.85
N VAL A 343 6.99 9.10 -23.17
CA VAL A 343 6.63 7.80 -22.53
C VAL A 343 6.78 6.55 -23.44
N LYS A 344 6.95 6.71 -24.75
CA LYS A 344 7.20 5.60 -25.68
C LYS A 344 8.65 5.10 -25.67
N ASP A 345 9.60 5.88 -25.15
CA ASP A 345 11.01 5.51 -25.03
C ASP A 345 11.35 4.83 -23.70
N ASP A 346 10.41 4.89 -22.75
CA ASP A 346 10.42 4.16 -21.49
C ASP A 346 10.60 2.65 -21.74
N HIS A 347 11.57 2.06 -21.03
CA HIS A 347 11.91 0.64 -21.17
C HIS A 347 12.43 0.05 -19.86
N GLY A 348 12.58 -1.28 -19.84
CA GLY A 348 13.16 -2.01 -18.71
C GLY A 348 12.43 -1.86 -17.37
N ALA A 349 11.14 -1.52 -17.34
CA ALA A 349 10.33 -1.58 -16.12
C ALA A 349 10.17 -3.03 -15.65
N ALA A 350 9.91 -3.93 -16.61
CA ALA A 350 9.97 -5.36 -16.38
C ALA A 350 10.45 -6.10 -17.63
N LEU A 351 11.38 -7.04 -17.42
CA LEU A 351 11.95 -7.88 -18.46
C LEU A 351 11.67 -9.34 -18.13
N ALA A 352 11.17 -10.10 -19.10
CA ALA A 352 11.05 -11.55 -19.02
C ALA A 352 12.00 -12.20 -20.03
N GLU A 353 13.00 -12.90 -19.53
CA GLU A 353 13.92 -13.71 -20.32
C GLU A 353 13.44 -15.16 -20.29
N VAL A 354 13.13 -15.69 -21.46
CA VAL A 354 12.46 -16.98 -21.64
C VAL A 354 13.27 -17.83 -22.63
N GLU A 355 13.63 -19.04 -22.23
CA GLU A 355 14.31 -20.00 -23.09
C GLU A 355 13.52 -21.31 -23.16
N GLY A 356 13.45 -21.90 -24.35
CA GLY A 356 12.73 -23.16 -24.53
C GLY A 356 12.33 -23.44 -25.98
N LYS A 357 11.31 -24.28 -26.15
CA LYS A 357 10.76 -24.71 -27.44
C LYS A 357 9.25 -24.80 -27.38
N GLN A 358 8.58 -24.34 -28.45
CA GLN A 358 7.13 -24.40 -28.61
C GLN A 358 6.36 -23.74 -27.46
N LEU A 359 6.79 -22.53 -27.08
CA LEU A 359 6.20 -21.75 -26.00
C LEU A 359 5.36 -20.60 -26.56
N THR A 360 4.31 -20.24 -25.82
CA THR A 360 3.64 -18.94 -25.93
C THR A 360 3.79 -18.18 -24.62
N VAL A 361 3.88 -16.85 -24.69
CA VAL A 361 4.00 -15.99 -23.51
C VAL A 361 2.90 -14.95 -23.56
N GLU A 362 2.18 -14.78 -22.46
CA GLU A 362 1.08 -13.83 -22.32
C GLU A 362 1.18 -13.11 -20.97
N VAL A 363 0.64 -11.90 -20.87
CA VAL A 363 0.58 -11.11 -19.63
C VAL A 363 -0.85 -10.76 -19.26
N SER A 364 -1.15 -10.72 -17.96
CA SER A 364 -2.42 -10.25 -17.42
C SER A 364 -2.20 -9.22 -16.31
N LEU A 365 -3.01 -8.17 -16.31
CA LEU A 365 -3.03 -7.10 -15.30
C LEU A 365 -4.31 -7.12 -14.46
N ASP A 366 -5.20 -8.08 -14.71
CA ASP A 366 -6.55 -8.15 -14.17
C ASP A 366 -6.83 -9.52 -13.56
N GLN A 367 -5.81 -10.12 -12.93
CA GLN A 367 -5.90 -11.39 -12.23
C GLN A 367 -6.39 -12.55 -13.11
N ALA A 368 -5.76 -12.71 -14.28
CA ALA A 368 -6.03 -13.77 -15.24
C ALA A 368 -7.41 -13.70 -15.93
N VAL A 369 -8.14 -12.59 -15.81
CA VAL A 369 -9.42 -12.40 -16.51
C VAL A 369 -9.19 -12.21 -18.01
N THR A 370 -8.21 -11.39 -18.40
CA THR A 370 -7.77 -11.23 -19.79
C THR A 370 -6.27 -11.46 -19.93
N TRP A 371 -5.86 -11.84 -21.13
CA TRP A 371 -4.49 -12.21 -21.47
C TRP A 371 -4.06 -11.52 -22.76
N ASP A 372 -2.99 -10.73 -22.67
CA ASP A 372 -2.37 -10.05 -23.79
C ASP A 372 -1.18 -10.89 -24.30
N PRO A 373 -1.15 -11.28 -25.59
CA PRO A 373 -0.04 -12.02 -26.15
C PRO A 373 1.22 -11.16 -26.25
N LEU A 374 2.37 -11.78 -25.99
CA LEU A 374 3.70 -11.17 -26.06
C LEU A 374 4.48 -11.76 -27.24
N ASP A 375 5.35 -10.95 -27.85
CA ASP A 375 6.15 -11.40 -28.99
C ASP A 375 7.33 -12.28 -28.52
N ALA A 376 7.09 -13.58 -28.47
CA ALA A 376 8.08 -14.62 -28.17
C ALA A 376 8.38 -15.51 -29.39
N LYS A 377 8.33 -14.96 -30.62
CA LYS A 377 8.44 -15.75 -31.86
C LYS A 377 9.79 -16.46 -32.03
N LYS A 378 10.85 -15.98 -31.40
CA LYS A 378 12.20 -16.56 -31.43
C LYS A 378 12.69 -16.77 -30.00
N LEU A 379 13.16 -17.98 -29.70
CA LEU A 379 13.73 -18.34 -28.41
C LEU A 379 15.25 -18.57 -28.55
N PRO A 380 16.07 -18.18 -27.56
CA PRO A 380 15.70 -17.43 -26.35
C PRO A 380 15.14 -16.03 -26.68
N ALA A 381 14.18 -15.59 -25.88
CA ALA A 381 13.53 -14.28 -26.01
C ALA A 381 13.82 -13.44 -24.76
N GLN A 382 14.09 -12.15 -24.95
CA GLN A 382 13.99 -11.15 -23.91
C GLN A 382 12.80 -10.24 -24.26
N ILE A 383 11.78 -10.27 -23.42
CA ILE A 383 10.51 -9.57 -23.65
C ILE A 383 10.45 -8.39 -22.68
N ASP A 384 10.41 -7.17 -23.22
CA ASP A 384 10.18 -5.98 -22.43
C ASP A 384 8.68 -5.73 -22.24
N LEU A 385 8.22 -5.76 -20.98
CA LEU A 385 6.83 -5.60 -20.58
C LEU A 385 6.49 -4.16 -20.22
N THR A 386 7.41 -3.21 -20.35
CA THR A 386 7.28 -1.84 -19.85
C THR A 386 5.99 -1.16 -20.27
N SER A 387 5.67 -1.19 -21.57
CA SER A 387 4.44 -0.59 -22.13
C SER A 387 3.13 -1.16 -21.56
N LYS A 388 3.19 -2.31 -20.88
CA LYS A 388 2.05 -2.99 -20.26
C LYS A 388 2.00 -2.76 -18.75
N VAL A 389 3.15 -2.83 -18.07
CA VAL A 389 3.19 -2.93 -16.60
C VAL A 389 3.66 -1.67 -15.88
N ALA A 390 4.26 -0.69 -16.57
CA ALA A 390 4.67 0.56 -15.93
C ALA A 390 3.48 1.28 -15.29
N GLY A 391 3.66 1.79 -14.07
CA GLY A 391 2.60 2.42 -13.29
C GLY A 391 1.62 1.45 -12.62
N THR A 392 1.92 0.15 -12.63
CA THR A 392 1.12 -0.89 -11.94
C THR A 392 1.88 -1.45 -10.73
N TYR A 393 1.23 -2.33 -9.96
CA TYR A 393 1.78 -2.94 -8.74
C TYR A 393 2.06 -4.45 -8.89
N GLY A 394 1.77 -5.01 -10.05
CA GLY A 394 1.92 -6.44 -10.28
C GLY A 394 1.27 -6.89 -11.57
N TYR A 395 1.61 -8.10 -11.98
CA TYR A 395 1.12 -8.72 -13.20
C TYR A 395 1.30 -10.24 -13.11
N LEU A 396 0.59 -10.96 -13.98
CA LEU A 396 0.78 -12.39 -14.17
C LEU A 396 1.43 -12.64 -15.54
N ILE A 397 2.40 -13.54 -15.60
CA ILE A 397 2.94 -14.08 -16.85
C ILE A 397 2.45 -15.51 -17.00
N ARG A 398 1.84 -15.84 -18.14
CA ARG A 398 1.47 -17.20 -18.53
C ARG A 398 2.42 -17.72 -19.59
N ILE A 399 3.03 -18.87 -19.31
CA ILE A 399 3.79 -19.66 -20.28
C ILE A 399 2.90 -20.80 -20.74
N GLY A 400 2.50 -20.78 -22.01
CA GLY A 400 1.74 -21.85 -22.65
C GLY A 400 2.66 -22.85 -23.35
N LEU A 401 2.34 -24.14 -23.20
CA LEU A 401 3.03 -25.26 -23.83
C LEU A 401 2.01 -26.04 -24.69
N ASN A 402 2.44 -26.53 -25.85
CA ASN A 402 1.56 -27.32 -26.74
C ASN A 402 2.34 -28.37 -27.51
N GLY A 403 2.06 -29.65 -27.26
CA GLY A 403 2.81 -30.75 -27.86
C GLY A 403 2.72 -32.05 -27.07
N SER A 404 3.84 -32.76 -26.99
CA SER A 404 4.00 -33.97 -26.15
C SER A 404 5.03 -33.69 -25.05
N PRO A 405 5.04 -34.45 -23.94
CA PRO A 405 6.08 -34.36 -22.92
C PRO A 405 7.49 -34.38 -23.53
N GLY A 406 8.36 -33.47 -23.09
CA GLY A 406 9.71 -33.24 -23.61
C GLY A 406 9.80 -32.47 -24.94
N ALA A 407 8.74 -32.42 -25.75
CA ALA A 407 8.76 -31.70 -27.04
C ALA A 407 8.50 -30.19 -26.86
N SER A 408 7.58 -29.83 -25.97
CA SER A 408 7.40 -28.45 -25.49
C SER A 408 8.10 -28.32 -24.14
N LEU A 409 8.99 -27.34 -24.03
CA LEU A 409 9.91 -27.26 -22.91
C LEU A 409 10.23 -25.80 -22.61
N LEU A 410 10.10 -25.39 -21.35
CA LEU A 410 10.65 -24.16 -20.81
C LEU A 410 11.90 -24.53 -20.00
N THR A 411 13.07 -24.21 -20.53
CA THR A 411 14.37 -24.56 -19.92
C THR A 411 14.82 -23.54 -18.90
N SER A 412 14.54 -22.25 -19.16
CA SER A 412 14.92 -21.15 -18.27
C SER A 412 13.88 -20.04 -18.28
N LEU A 413 13.67 -19.43 -17.11
CA LEU A 413 12.85 -18.24 -16.91
C LEU A 413 13.57 -17.31 -15.94
N ARG A 414 13.76 -16.06 -16.35
CA ARG A 414 14.16 -14.96 -15.48
C ARG A 414 13.19 -13.81 -15.64
N ILE A 415 12.60 -13.35 -14.54
CA ILE A 415 11.75 -12.16 -14.52
C ILE A 415 12.43 -11.11 -13.67
N THR A 416 12.71 -9.95 -14.25
CA THR A 416 13.27 -8.79 -13.54
C THR A 416 12.24 -7.66 -13.54
N THR A 417 11.92 -7.10 -12.37
CA THR A 417 10.93 -6.02 -12.22
C THR A 417 11.51 -4.89 -11.37
N ASN A 418 11.50 -3.69 -11.92
CA ASN A 418 12.04 -2.48 -11.29
C ASN A 418 10.90 -1.67 -10.67
N VAL A 419 11.09 -1.22 -9.43
CA VAL A 419 10.05 -0.55 -8.64
C VAL A 419 10.59 0.70 -7.95
N GLN A 420 9.74 1.69 -7.73
CA GLN A 420 10.10 2.90 -7.00
C GLN A 420 9.68 2.80 -5.54
N LEU A 421 10.59 3.15 -4.64
CA LEU A 421 10.30 3.23 -3.20
C LEU A 421 10.95 4.48 -2.59
N ALA A 422 10.66 4.78 -1.33
CA ALA A 422 11.23 5.93 -0.62
C ALA A 422 12.37 5.48 0.33
N PRO A 423 13.51 6.22 0.39
CA PRO A 423 14.61 5.88 1.29
C PRO A 423 14.20 5.78 2.77
N ALA A 424 13.21 6.56 3.18
CA ALA A 424 12.66 6.58 4.53
C ALA A 424 12.09 5.22 4.98
N SER A 425 11.76 4.33 4.04
CA SER A 425 11.25 2.98 4.30
C SER A 425 12.34 1.92 4.53
N LEU A 426 13.61 2.32 4.44
CA LEU A 426 14.75 1.41 4.49
C LEU A 426 15.47 1.46 5.85
N PRO A 427 15.84 0.29 6.43
CA PRO A 427 16.51 0.19 7.72
C PRO A 427 17.99 0.62 7.59
N ALA A 428 18.27 1.89 7.83
CA ALA A 428 19.61 2.46 7.67
C ALA A 428 20.54 1.97 8.78
N LEU A 429 21.73 1.53 8.40
CA LEU A 429 22.82 1.30 9.34
C LEU A 429 23.36 2.64 9.85
N LYS A 430 23.73 2.64 11.12
CA LYS A 430 24.44 3.71 11.82
C LYS A 430 25.87 3.26 12.15
N GLN A 431 26.68 4.21 12.63
CA GLN A 431 28.00 3.93 13.17
C GLN A 431 27.94 2.88 14.31
N GLY A 432 28.83 1.90 14.26
CA GLY A 432 28.98 0.85 15.26
C GLY A 432 28.09 -0.38 15.00
N THR A 433 27.77 -1.09 16.09
CA THR A 433 26.91 -2.28 16.03
C THR A 433 25.44 -1.90 16.00
N ASN A 434 24.78 -2.25 14.90
CA ASN A 434 23.35 -2.05 14.70
C ASN A 434 22.59 -3.27 15.17
N GLN A 435 21.62 -3.08 16.06
CA GLN A 435 20.66 -4.12 16.44
C GLN A 435 19.43 -4.02 15.54
N LEU A 436 19.16 -5.11 14.84
CA LEU A 436 18.14 -5.20 13.81
C LEU A 436 17.15 -6.31 14.20
N THR A 437 15.88 -6.12 13.88
CA THR A 437 14.85 -7.16 14.07
C THR A 437 14.29 -7.56 12.73
N PHE A 438 14.39 -8.85 12.41
CA PHE A 438 13.68 -9.46 11.29
C PHE A 438 12.25 -9.83 11.70
N ARG A 439 11.28 -9.41 10.89
CA ARG A 439 9.86 -9.70 11.07
C ARG A 439 9.26 -10.23 9.76
N THR A 440 8.20 -11.01 9.91
CA THR A 440 7.37 -11.54 8.81
C THR A 440 5.90 -11.37 9.14
N GLY A 441 5.03 -11.69 8.19
CA GLY A 441 3.59 -11.59 8.32
C GLY A 441 3.08 -10.15 8.26
N ASP A 442 1.76 -10.02 8.34
CA ASP A 442 1.06 -8.76 8.26
C ASP A 442 1.20 -7.87 9.51
N ALA A 443 0.40 -6.82 9.61
CA ALA A 443 0.45 -5.90 10.75
C ALA A 443 0.11 -6.59 12.09
N ASP A 444 -0.52 -7.77 12.01
CA ASP A 444 -0.90 -8.64 13.11
C ASP A 444 -0.05 -9.91 13.19
N GLY A 445 1.03 -9.99 12.39
CA GLY A 445 1.91 -11.14 12.32
C GLY A 445 1.30 -12.34 11.59
N GLN A 446 0.17 -12.17 10.90
CA GLN A 446 -0.47 -13.26 10.17
C GLN A 446 0.25 -13.51 8.84
N PRO A 447 0.40 -14.77 8.39
CA PRO A 447 1.03 -15.09 7.11
C PRO A 447 0.07 -14.79 5.94
N ALA A 448 -0.16 -13.51 5.68
CA ALA A 448 -1.10 -13.03 4.67
C ALA A 448 -0.45 -12.07 3.67
N ARG A 449 -0.91 -12.14 2.42
CA ARG A 449 -0.47 -11.27 1.33
C ARG A 449 -1.59 -10.32 0.89
N SER A 450 -1.25 -9.06 0.68
CA SER A 450 -2.18 -8.06 0.13
C SER A 450 -2.40 -8.27 -1.36
N VAL A 451 -3.66 -8.34 -1.76
CA VAL A 451 -4.13 -8.42 -3.15
C VAL A 451 -4.99 -7.18 -3.42
N PRO A 452 -4.66 -6.34 -4.41
CA PRO A 452 -5.60 -5.34 -4.89
C PRO A 452 -6.75 -6.06 -5.60
N LEU A 453 -7.95 -6.00 -5.01
CA LEU A 453 -9.17 -6.66 -5.53
C LEU A 453 -10.05 -5.65 -6.29
N THR A 454 -9.50 -4.50 -6.66
CA THR A 454 -10.24 -3.35 -7.21
C THR A 454 -10.31 -3.41 -8.73
N PRO A 455 -11.50 -3.52 -9.34
CA PRO A 455 -11.72 -3.24 -10.75
C PRO A 455 -11.78 -1.72 -11.00
N GLY A 456 -11.40 -1.27 -12.19
CA GLY A 456 -11.48 0.14 -12.55
C GLY A 456 -12.92 0.65 -12.70
N CYS A 457 -13.24 1.80 -12.08
CA CYS A 457 -14.49 2.54 -12.28
C CYS A 457 -14.45 3.50 -13.49
N HIS A 458 -13.37 3.52 -14.25
CA HIS A 458 -13.18 4.44 -15.39
C HIS A 458 -13.67 3.85 -16.73
N SER A 459 -14.12 2.58 -16.74
CA SER A 459 -14.76 1.97 -17.90
C SER A 459 -15.87 1.02 -17.47
N LEU A 460 -16.95 0.94 -18.26
CA LEU A 460 -18.04 -0.02 -18.02
C LEU A 460 -17.54 -1.47 -18.12
N ALA A 461 -16.62 -1.75 -19.05
CA ALA A 461 -16.09 -3.08 -19.24
C ALA A 461 -15.28 -3.56 -18.03
N GLU A 462 -14.43 -2.71 -17.44
CA GLU A 462 -13.69 -3.06 -16.22
C GLU A 462 -14.62 -3.12 -14.99
N PHE A 463 -15.52 -2.15 -14.84
CA PHE A 463 -16.48 -2.09 -13.73
C PHE A 463 -17.37 -3.34 -13.68
N SER A 464 -17.96 -3.75 -14.81
CA SER A 464 -18.87 -4.89 -14.88
C SER A 464 -18.22 -6.26 -14.62
N ARG A 465 -16.89 -6.38 -14.60
CA ARG A 465 -16.20 -7.66 -14.35
C ARG A 465 -16.43 -8.20 -12.94
N ALA A 466 -16.50 -7.31 -11.95
CA ALA A 466 -16.74 -7.72 -10.56
C ALA A 466 -18.16 -7.46 -10.08
N VAL A 467 -18.92 -6.61 -10.77
CA VAL A 467 -20.25 -6.20 -10.33
C VAL A 467 -21.25 -7.33 -10.58
N VAL A 468 -21.83 -7.85 -9.50
CA VAL A 468 -22.87 -8.89 -9.54
C VAL A 468 -24.28 -8.30 -9.48
N PHE A 469 -24.45 -7.17 -8.79
CA PHE A 469 -25.68 -6.39 -8.80
C PHE A 469 -25.34 -4.97 -9.21
N PRO A 470 -25.71 -4.53 -10.44
CA PRO A 470 -25.32 -3.22 -10.95
C PRO A 470 -26.06 -2.07 -10.25
N PRO A 471 -25.49 -0.86 -10.27
CA PRO A 471 -26.20 0.34 -9.84
C PRO A 471 -27.39 0.62 -10.77
N LYS A 472 -28.29 1.50 -10.35
CA LYS A 472 -29.40 1.96 -11.20
C LYS A 472 -28.89 2.57 -12.50
N GLU A 473 -27.80 3.33 -12.40
CA GLU A 473 -27.14 3.95 -13.55
C GLU A 473 -25.62 4.01 -13.33
N PHE A 474 -24.85 3.79 -14.41
CA PHE A 474 -23.40 3.90 -14.40
C PHE A 474 -22.88 4.75 -15.58
N GLN A 475 -22.12 5.79 -15.27
CA GLN A 475 -21.51 6.70 -16.23
C GLN A 475 -19.99 6.78 -16.00
N ALA A 476 -19.22 5.94 -16.69
CA ALA A 476 -17.77 5.83 -16.52
C ALA A 476 -16.99 7.15 -16.70
N LYS A 477 -17.50 8.05 -17.55
CA LYS A 477 -16.84 9.33 -17.88
C LYS A 477 -17.35 10.52 -17.05
N ALA A 478 -18.31 10.32 -16.16
CA ALA A 478 -18.79 11.40 -15.32
C ALA A 478 -17.70 11.81 -14.31
N ALA A 479 -17.47 13.10 -14.14
CA ALA A 479 -16.51 13.61 -13.16
C ALA A 479 -16.96 13.31 -11.73
N GLU A 480 -18.28 13.32 -11.51
CA GLU A 480 -18.96 12.97 -10.28
C GLU A 480 -20.22 12.17 -10.62
N GLY A 481 -20.76 11.43 -9.66
CA GLY A 481 -22.00 10.69 -9.85
C GLY A 481 -21.87 9.42 -10.67
N ARG A 482 -20.69 8.76 -10.71
CA ARG A 482 -20.46 7.66 -11.68
C ARG A 482 -21.38 6.47 -11.49
N ALA A 483 -21.54 5.95 -10.27
CA ALA A 483 -22.49 4.89 -9.95
C ALA A 483 -23.62 5.46 -9.10
N LEU A 484 -24.81 5.57 -9.68
CA LEU A 484 -26.02 6.08 -9.02
C LEU A 484 -26.85 4.92 -8.46
N GLY A 485 -27.07 4.93 -7.15
CA GLY A 485 -27.77 3.85 -6.43
C GLY A 485 -26.85 2.72 -5.96
N PRO A 486 -27.42 1.73 -5.24
CA PRO A 486 -26.65 0.65 -4.64
C PRO A 486 -26.11 -0.31 -5.69
N PHE A 487 -24.90 -0.82 -5.50
CA PHE A 487 -24.34 -1.91 -6.31
C PHE A 487 -23.55 -2.88 -5.45
N THR A 488 -23.35 -4.10 -5.94
CA THR A 488 -22.58 -5.14 -5.24
C THR A 488 -21.47 -5.66 -6.14
N VAL A 489 -20.26 -5.73 -5.58
CA VAL A 489 -19.08 -6.30 -6.22
C VAL A 489 -18.71 -7.63 -5.58
N ARG A 490 -18.24 -8.58 -6.39
CA ARG A 490 -17.69 -9.86 -5.99
C ARG A 490 -16.17 -9.78 -5.99
N LEU A 491 -15.57 -10.14 -4.88
CA LEU A 491 -14.14 -10.17 -4.68
C LEU A 491 -13.72 -11.62 -4.48
N ALA A 492 -12.87 -12.15 -5.37
CA ALA A 492 -12.34 -13.50 -5.25
C ALA A 492 -10.93 -13.46 -4.68
N ALA A 493 -10.62 -14.36 -3.76
CA ALA A 493 -9.24 -14.62 -3.37
C ALA A 493 -8.45 -15.19 -4.56
N PRO A 494 -7.12 -15.01 -4.60
CA PRO A 494 -6.25 -15.79 -5.46
C PRO A 494 -6.51 -17.31 -5.39
N PRO A 495 -6.21 -18.08 -6.46
CA PRO A 495 -6.20 -19.54 -6.39
C PRO A 495 -5.41 -20.05 -5.18
N GLY A 496 -5.99 -21.04 -4.48
CA GLY A 496 -5.38 -21.63 -3.28
C GLY A 496 -5.33 -20.71 -2.05
N CYS A 497 -5.98 -19.55 -2.08
CA CYS A 497 -6.02 -18.60 -0.97
C CYS A 497 -7.44 -18.32 -0.46
N ARG A 498 -7.52 -17.71 0.73
CA ARG A 498 -8.75 -17.16 1.31
C ARG A 498 -8.48 -15.75 1.82
N ILE A 499 -9.42 -14.84 1.58
CA ILE A 499 -9.43 -13.50 2.17
C ILE A 499 -9.74 -13.67 3.65
N HIS A 500 -8.87 -13.23 4.56
CA HIS A 500 -9.16 -13.23 6.00
C HIS A 500 -9.44 -11.80 6.51
N ARG A 501 -8.86 -10.80 5.85
CA ARG A 501 -9.02 -9.39 6.17
C ARG A 501 -9.11 -8.60 4.88
N LEU A 502 -9.80 -7.47 4.88
CA LEU A 502 -9.77 -6.53 3.77
C LEU A 502 -9.87 -5.09 4.27
N THR A 503 -9.47 -4.14 3.44
CA THR A 503 -9.83 -2.72 3.59
C THR A 503 -10.67 -2.35 2.39
N ALA A 504 -11.91 -1.91 2.65
CA ALA A 504 -12.81 -1.42 1.62
C ALA A 504 -12.99 0.09 1.77
N GLY A 505 -12.94 0.80 0.67
CA GLY A 505 -13.26 2.21 0.65
C GLY A 505 -13.80 2.67 -0.68
N GLY A 506 -14.12 3.95 -0.74
CA GLY A 506 -14.53 4.61 -1.97
C GLY A 506 -14.62 6.12 -1.83
N TRP A 507 -14.77 6.74 -3.00
CA TRP A 507 -15.03 8.17 -3.15
C TRP A 507 -16.51 8.34 -3.39
N PHE A 508 -17.20 8.86 -2.37
CA PHE A 508 -18.63 9.09 -2.38
C PHE A 508 -18.90 10.52 -2.79
N LEU A 509 -19.92 10.72 -3.63
CA LEU A 509 -20.55 12.02 -3.78
C LEU A 509 -21.57 12.13 -2.64
N THR A 510 -21.39 13.12 -1.79
CA THR A 510 -22.39 13.49 -0.78
C THR A 510 -23.16 14.71 -1.28
N ASN A 511 -24.47 14.74 -1.05
CA ASN A 511 -25.25 15.93 -1.34
C ASN A 511 -24.61 17.13 -0.65
N LYS A 512 -24.26 18.18 -1.42
CA LYS A 512 -24.20 19.53 -0.86
C LYS A 512 -25.56 19.72 -0.23
N SER A 513 -25.66 19.69 1.09
CA SER A 513 -26.87 20.17 1.74
C SER A 513 -27.12 21.51 1.09
N SER A 514 -28.26 21.66 0.44
CA SER A 514 -28.78 22.98 0.20
C SER A 514 -28.93 23.58 1.60
N GLU A 515 -27.88 24.22 2.10
CA GLU A 515 -27.84 25.08 3.27
C GLU A 515 -28.70 26.33 3.00
N LYS A 516 -29.90 26.14 2.43
CA LYS A 516 -31.01 26.85 3.01
C LYS A 516 -31.16 26.19 4.37
N GLU A 517 -30.46 26.76 5.37
CA GLU A 517 -30.88 26.65 6.75
C GLU A 517 -32.40 26.67 6.74
N PRO A 518 -33.09 25.70 7.36
CA PRO A 518 -34.54 25.75 7.44
C PRO A 518 -34.88 27.13 7.99
N SER A 519 -35.39 28.01 7.12
CA SER A 519 -35.71 29.38 7.49
C SER A 519 -36.67 29.28 8.67
N GLU A 520 -36.34 29.93 9.79
CA GLU A 520 -37.14 29.93 11.01
C GLU A 520 -38.62 30.33 10.76
N GLU A 521 -38.95 30.89 9.59
CA GLU A 521 -40.31 31.22 9.16
C GLU A 521 -41.18 30.02 8.70
N ALA A 522 -40.66 28.79 8.67
CA ALA A 522 -41.48 27.60 8.43
C ALA A 522 -42.20 27.10 9.71
N THR A 523 -42.79 28.01 10.50
CA THR A 523 -43.67 27.69 11.64
C THR A 523 -45.12 27.41 11.23
N GLY A 524 -45.40 27.22 9.93
CA GLY A 524 -46.75 26.98 9.43
C GLY A 524 -47.10 25.50 9.34
N ASP A 525 -47.63 24.93 10.41
CA ASP A 525 -48.66 23.86 10.49
C ASP A 525 -48.72 22.77 9.39
N SER A 526 -47.61 22.41 8.76
CA SER A 526 -47.51 21.24 7.91
C SER A 526 -47.50 20.01 8.82
N LYS A 527 -48.70 19.55 9.16
CA LYS A 527 -48.94 18.25 9.78
C LYS A 527 -48.05 17.22 9.10
N ALA A 528 -47.05 16.76 9.84
CA ALA A 528 -46.27 15.59 9.49
C ALA A 528 -47.26 14.48 9.11
N THR A 529 -47.31 14.12 7.83
CA THR A 529 -47.93 12.86 7.44
C THR A 529 -47.12 11.77 8.12
N ASP A 530 -47.70 11.18 9.17
CA ASP A 530 -47.15 10.07 9.94
C ASP A 530 -46.56 9.02 8.99
N GLY A 531 -45.27 8.72 9.16
CA GLY A 531 -44.77 7.38 8.83
C GLY A 531 -43.44 7.24 8.11
N GLN A 532 -42.81 8.30 7.58
CA GLN A 532 -41.46 8.15 7.02
C GLN A 532 -40.54 9.28 7.49
N PRO A 533 -39.65 9.04 8.49
CA PRO A 533 -38.46 9.86 8.59
C PRO A 533 -37.76 9.78 7.24
N SER A 534 -37.58 10.92 6.57
CA SER A 534 -36.65 11.04 5.45
C SER A 534 -35.24 10.88 6.02
N ALA A 535 -34.88 9.66 6.39
CA ALA A 535 -33.56 9.33 6.87
C ALA A 535 -32.59 9.84 5.81
N ARG A 536 -31.76 10.82 6.19
CA ARG A 536 -30.70 11.34 5.33
C ARG A 536 -29.94 10.12 4.82
N ALA A 537 -29.98 9.89 3.51
CA ALA A 537 -29.17 8.83 2.92
C ALA A 537 -27.71 9.16 3.27
N VAL A 538 -27.05 8.22 3.96
CA VAL A 538 -25.65 8.32 4.34
C VAL A 538 -24.86 7.31 3.52
N PRO A 539 -23.68 7.66 3.00
CA PRO A 539 -22.84 6.70 2.31
C PRO A 539 -22.53 5.51 3.20
N ARG A 540 -22.66 4.30 2.67
CA ARG A 540 -22.40 3.07 3.40
C ARG A 540 -21.74 1.98 2.56
N ILE A 541 -21.02 1.11 3.24
CA ILE A 541 -20.48 -0.14 2.71
C ILE A 541 -20.98 -1.25 3.61
N ASP A 542 -21.56 -2.29 3.00
CA ASP A 542 -21.93 -3.54 3.66
C ASP A 542 -21.12 -4.69 3.06
N TYR A 543 -21.00 -5.80 3.79
CA TYR A 543 -20.30 -6.99 3.31
C TYR A 543 -21.11 -8.28 3.53
N ALA A 544 -20.83 -9.28 2.70
CA ALA A 544 -21.29 -10.66 2.88
C ALA A 544 -20.17 -11.64 2.48
N ALA A 545 -20.00 -12.72 3.22
CA ALA A 545 -18.98 -13.73 2.95
C ALA A 545 -19.59 -14.94 2.22
N ALA A 546 -18.85 -15.50 1.26
CA ALA A 546 -19.18 -16.67 0.44
C ALA A 546 -20.39 -16.53 -0.51
N ILE A 547 -21.51 -15.95 -0.07
CA ILE A 547 -22.71 -15.69 -0.88
C ILE A 547 -23.19 -14.25 -0.71
N PRO A 548 -23.85 -13.62 -1.71
CA PRO A 548 -24.27 -12.23 -1.65
C PRO A 548 -25.64 -12.07 -0.97
N THR A 549 -25.80 -12.63 0.23
CA THR A 549 -27.00 -12.49 1.08
C THR A 549 -26.60 -12.07 2.49
N ASP A 550 -27.57 -11.64 3.31
CA ASP A 550 -27.36 -11.38 4.75
C ASP A 550 -26.27 -10.35 5.06
N PHE A 551 -26.21 -9.30 4.22
CA PHE A 551 -25.24 -8.22 4.31
C PHE A 551 -25.17 -7.61 5.71
N GLN A 552 -23.96 -7.57 6.25
CA GLN A 552 -23.61 -6.93 7.51
C GLN A 552 -23.04 -5.53 7.25
N PRO A 553 -23.38 -4.52 8.08
CA PRO A 553 -22.76 -3.21 7.99
C PRO A 553 -21.24 -3.31 8.18
N LEU A 554 -20.47 -2.79 7.22
CA LEU A 554 -19.03 -2.58 7.39
C LEU A 554 -18.76 -1.14 7.86
N ALA A 555 -19.34 -0.16 7.16
CA ALA A 555 -19.15 1.25 7.48
C ALA A 555 -20.37 2.08 7.11
N VAL A 556 -20.71 3.02 7.98
CA VAL A 556 -21.68 4.08 7.74
C VAL A 556 -20.95 5.40 7.96
N PHE A 557 -20.92 6.26 6.95
CA PHE A 557 -20.10 7.47 6.99
C PHE A 557 -20.97 8.72 7.22
N ASP A 558 -21.47 8.87 8.45
CA ASP A 558 -22.40 9.93 8.85
C ASP A 558 -21.81 11.35 8.78
N SER A 559 -20.48 11.45 8.88
CA SER A 559 -19.75 12.72 8.96
C SER A 559 -18.93 13.02 7.71
N LEU A 560 -19.24 12.40 6.56
CA LEU A 560 -18.52 12.78 5.35
C LEU A 560 -18.84 14.22 4.98
N PRO A 561 -17.81 15.00 4.62
CA PRO A 561 -17.98 16.36 4.13
C PRO A 561 -18.86 16.38 2.89
N THR A 562 -19.46 17.54 2.61
CA THR A 562 -20.20 17.78 1.37
C THR A 562 -19.29 17.71 0.14
N GLY A 563 -19.73 17.02 -0.91
CA GLY A 563 -18.96 16.84 -2.16
C GLY A 563 -18.29 15.48 -2.25
N ASN A 564 -17.13 15.43 -2.91
CA ASN A 564 -16.38 14.18 -3.07
C ASN A 564 -15.59 13.88 -1.79
N ALA A 565 -15.96 12.80 -1.12
CA ALA A 565 -15.39 12.39 0.15
C ALA A 565 -14.86 10.96 0.08
N ALA A 566 -13.68 10.73 0.64
CA ALA A 566 -13.11 9.41 0.78
C ALA A 566 -13.60 8.77 2.10
N GLY A 567 -14.02 7.52 2.05
CA GLY A 567 -14.36 6.72 3.23
C GLY A 567 -13.76 5.33 3.12
N PHE A 568 -13.02 4.90 4.12
CA PHE A 568 -12.31 3.62 4.15
C PHE A 568 -12.55 2.91 5.49
N ALA A 569 -12.73 1.59 5.45
CA ALA A 569 -12.97 0.78 6.63
C ALA A 569 -12.23 -0.58 6.52
N PRO A 570 -11.44 -0.94 7.54
CA PRO A 570 -10.90 -2.29 7.65
C PRO A 570 -11.99 -3.27 8.09
N LEU A 571 -11.94 -4.49 7.57
CA LEU A 571 -12.81 -5.61 7.92
C LEU A 571 -11.93 -6.82 8.23
N GLN A 572 -12.02 -7.33 9.46
CA GLN A 572 -11.54 -8.66 9.80
C GLN A 572 -12.72 -9.63 9.64
N LEU A 573 -12.59 -10.64 8.78
CA LEU A 573 -13.65 -11.65 8.65
C LEU A 573 -13.63 -12.59 9.86
N PRO A 574 -14.80 -13.06 10.34
CA PRO A 574 -14.87 -14.09 11.37
C PRO A 574 -14.17 -15.39 10.93
N GLU A 575 -14.30 -15.74 9.66
CA GLU A 575 -13.64 -16.88 9.03
C GLU A 575 -13.08 -16.46 7.66
N PRO A 576 -11.87 -16.93 7.29
CA PRO A 576 -11.34 -16.68 5.96
C PRO A 576 -12.24 -17.24 4.85
N ALA A 577 -12.53 -16.44 3.83
CA ALA A 577 -13.44 -16.78 2.74
C ALA A 577 -12.76 -16.72 1.36
N GLU A 578 -13.10 -17.63 0.46
CA GLU A 578 -12.63 -17.61 -0.94
C GLU A 578 -13.27 -16.47 -1.74
N THR A 579 -14.46 -16.03 -1.33
CA THR A 579 -15.18 -14.94 -1.98
C THR A 579 -15.83 -14.04 -0.92
N VAL A 580 -15.74 -12.73 -1.12
CA VAL A 580 -16.43 -11.71 -0.33
C VAL A 580 -17.21 -10.82 -1.29
N TYR A 581 -18.40 -10.40 -0.88
CA TYR A 581 -19.23 -9.45 -1.59
C TYR A 581 -19.28 -8.15 -0.82
N LEU A 582 -19.09 -7.03 -1.49
CA LEU A 582 -19.26 -5.70 -0.91
C LEU A 582 -20.41 -4.98 -1.60
N ARG A 583 -21.35 -4.48 -0.82
CA ARG A 583 -22.43 -3.62 -1.30
C ARG A 583 -22.08 -2.18 -0.98
N TYR A 584 -21.99 -1.36 -2.01
CA TYR A 584 -21.74 0.06 -1.90
C TYR A 584 -23.04 0.81 -2.11
N GLU A 585 -23.33 1.77 -1.25
CA GLU A 585 -24.44 2.69 -1.43
C GLU A 585 -23.96 4.13 -1.24
N GLY A 586 -23.99 4.90 -2.33
CA GLY A 586 -23.71 6.33 -2.29
C GLY A 586 -24.92 7.15 -1.88
N ALA A 587 -24.68 8.39 -1.46
CA ALA A 587 -25.73 9.34 -1.11
C ALA A 587 -25.47 10.73 -1.74
N PRO A 588 -25.54 10.87 -3.08
CA PRO A 588 -26.32 10.00 -3.97
C PRO A 588 -25.52 8.97 -4.78
N ALA A 589 -24.18 9.03 -4.79
CA ALA A 589 -23.39 8.25 -5.74
C ALA A 589 -22.03 7.79 -5.21
N VAL A 590 -21.45 6.81 -5.91
CA VAL A 590 -20.06 6.39 -5.75
C VAL A 590 -19.30 6.71 -7.02
N ASN A 591 -18.20 7.44 -6.92
CA ASN A 591 -17.37 7.82 -8.06
C ASN A 591 -16.30 6.77 -8.36
N SER A 592 -15.70 6.23 -7.31
CA SER A 592 -14.68 5.21 -7.37
C SER A 592 -14.73 4.37 -6.09
N TYR A 593 -14.28 3.13 -6.14
CA TYR A 593 -14.09 2.30 -4.95
C TYR A 593 -12.72 1.63 -5.01
N GLN A 594 -12.22 1.26 -3.83
CA GLN A 594 -10.96 0.57 -3.66
C GLN A 594 -11.13 -0.54 -2.64
N VAL A 595 -10.57 -1.70 -2.95
CA VAL A 595 -10.50 -2.85 -2.05
C VAL A 595 -9.13 -3.47 -2.08
N LEU A 596 -8.54 -3.63 -0.91
CA LEU A 596 -7.34 -4.43 -0.68
C LEU A 596 -7.71 -5.62 0.20
N GLY A 597 -7.53 -6.84 -0.30
CA GLY A 597 -7.74 -8.06 0.48
C GLY A 597 -6.42 -8.62 0.98
N HIS A 598 -6.32 -8.95 2.27
CA HIS A 598 -5.24 -9.73 2.84
C HIS A 598 -5.64 -11.20 2.78
N CYS A 599 -4.87 -11.99 2.04
CA CYS A 599 -5.19 -13.37 1.71
C CYS A 599 -4.18 -14.34 2.33
N GLN A 600 -4.68 -15.39 2.97
CA GLN A 600 -3.89 -16.50 3.51
C GLN A 600 -3.92 -17.67 2.54
N SER A 601 -2.83 -18.42 2.44
CA SER A 601 -2.81 -19.69 1.71
C SER A 601 -3.64 -20.74 2.47
N VAL A 602 -4.43 -21.54 1.75
CA VAL A 602 -5.16 -22.69 2.32
C VAL A 602 -4.19 -23.80 2.75
N SER A 603 -3.02 -23.85 2.13
CA SER A 603 -1.93 -24.76 2.48
C SER A 603 -0.64 -23.96 2.51
N PRO A 604 -0.33 -23.30 3.64
CA PRO A 604 0.93 -22.59 3.78
C PRO A 604 2.05 -23.63 3.61
N PRO A 605 3.03 -23.38 2.73
CA PRO A 605 4.06 -24.38 2.52
C PRO A 605 5.04 -24.43 3.74
N ALA A 606 6.19 -25.15 3.73
CA ALA A 606 7.19 -25.15 4.85
C ALA A 606 8.29 -24.06 4.78
N ALA A 607 8.58 -23.33 5.88
CA ALA A 607 9.49 -22.17 5.95
C ALA A 607 10.82 -22.35 5.20
N PHE A 608 11.19 -21.36 4.36
CA PHE A 608 12.53 -21.29 3.75
C PHE A 608 13.41 -20.27 4.47
N PRO A 609 14.72 -20.55 4.61
CA PRO A 609 15.65 -19.57 5.14
C PRO A 609 15.72 -18.35 4.21
N LEU A 610 15.54 -17.17 4.79
CA LEU A 610 15.74 -15.89 4.13
C LEU A 610 17.19 -15.47 4.28
N VAL A 611 17.84 -15.07 3.20
CA VAL A 611 19.13 -14.39 3.26
C VAL A 611 18.89 -12.88 3.20
N VAL A 612 19.32 -12.17 4.24
CA VAL A 612 19.36 -10.71 4.28
C VAL A 612 20.81 -10.27 4.10
N ARG A 613 21.08 -9.46 3.08
CA ARG A 613 22.40 -8.86 2.83
C ARG A 613 22.32 -7.34 2.92
N HIS A 614 23.14 -6.77 3.78
CA HIS A 614 23.36 -5.33 3.88
C HIS A 614 24.63 -4.94 3.13
N THR A 615 24.58 -3.82 2.39
CA THR A 615 25.72 -3.27 1.66
C THR A 615 25.89 -1.79 2.00
N TRP A 616 27.09 -1.39 2.43
CA TRP A 616 27.41 0.00 2.78
C TRP A 616 28.85 0.36 2.38
N ARG A 617 29.20 1.65 2.41
CA ARG A 617 30.57 2.14 2.32
C ARG A 617 30.92 2.96 3.55
N VAL A 618 32.21 3.13 3.80
CA VAL A 618 32.72 4.00 4.86
C VAL A 618 33.76 4.94 4.25
N ASP A 619 33.62 6.24 4.46
CA ASP A 619 34.52 7.29 3.95
C ASP A 619 34.82 7.21 2.44
N GLY A 620 33.84 6.81 1.63
CA GLY A 620 34.02 6.62 0.19
C GLY A 620 34.98 5.48 -0.19
N GLY A 621 35.29 4.58 0.76
CA GLY A 621 36.07 3.37 0.52
C GLY A 621 35.29 2.28 -0.25
N GLU A 622 35.84 1.06 -0.25
CA GLU A 622 35.22 -0.09 -0.90
C GLU A 622 33.89 -0.48 -0.23
N GLU A 623 33.02 -1.12 -1.02
CA GLU A 623 31.75 -1.65 -0.53
C GLU A 623 31.99 -2.80 0.46
N GLN A 624 31.33 -2.70 1.61
CA GLN A 624 31.31 -3.72 2.65
C GLN A 624 29.96 -4.42 2.63
N THR A 625 29.94 -5.71 2.95
CA THR A 625 28.71 -6.49 3.02
C THR A 625 28.61 -7.33 4.29
N ALA A 626 27.40 -7.50 4.78
CA ALA A 626 27.08 -8.46 5.83
C ALA A 626 25.82 -9.25 5.45
N SER A 627 25.94 -10.57 5.41
CA SER A 627 24.82 -11.48 5.15
C SER A 627 24.41 -12.25 6.40
N ARG A 628 23.10 -12.47 6.55
CA ARG A 628 22.49 -13.29 7.61
C ARG A 628 21.46 -14.22 6.99
N GLU A 629 21.54 -15.49 7.33
CA GLU A 629 20.52 -16.48 7.01
C GLU A 629 19.55 -16.56 8.21
N LEU A 630 18.27 -16.35 7.95
CA LEU A 630 17.22 -16.21 8.97
C LEU A 630 16.08 -17.16 8.64
N SER A 631 15.87 -18.17 9.48
CA SER A 631 14.78 -19.14 9.33
C SER A 631 13.50 -18.74 10.06
N GLU A 632 13.59 -17.82 11.01
CA GLU A 632 12.48 -17.36 11.84
C GLU A 632 12.64 -15.87 12.20
N PRO A 633 11.54 -15.15 12.53
CA PRO A 633 11.61 -13.79 13.07
C PRO A 633 12.51 -13.74 14.30
N GLY A 634 13.34 -12.70 14.41
CA GLY A 634 14.30 -12.58 15.51
C GLY A 634 15.24 -11.40 15.38
N GLU A 635 16.07 -11.23 16.41
CA GLU A 635 17.11 -10.19 16.45
C GLU A 635 18.41 -10.68 15.79
N TYR A 636 19.11 -9.76 15.14
CA TYR A 636 20.47 -9.98 14.66
C TYR A 636 21.23 -8.66 14.62
N SER A 637 22.56 -8.75 14.52
CA SER A 637 23.41 -7.56 14.49
C SER A 637 24.26 -7.45 13.23
N VAL A 638 24.54 -6.20 12.85
CA VAL A 638 25.47 -5.80 11.80
C VAL A 638 26.41 -4.74 12.35
N ASP A 639 27.71 -4.99 12.32
CA ASP A 639 28.72 -4.00 12.68
C ASP A 639 29.16 -3.23 11.44
N ALA A 640 28.81 -1.94 11.38
CA ALA A 640 29.19 -1.04 10.30
C ALA A 640 30.53 -0.34 10.56
N GLY A 641 31.20 -0.68 11.66
CA GLY A 641 32.49 -0.12 12.06
C GLY A 641 32.38 1.25 12.74
N PRO A 642 33.51 1.86 13.10
CA PRO A 642 33.57 3.04 13.98
C PRO A 642 33.25 4.37 13.28
N LYS A 643 32.77 4.35 12.04
CA LYS A 643 32.50 5.54 11.22
C LYS A 643 31.08 5.51 10.69
N VAL A 644 30.56 6.65 10.26
CA VAL A 644 29.20 6.76 9.71
C VAL A 644 29.15 6.05 8.35
N PRO A 645 28.29 5.02 8.17
CA PRO A 645 28.19 4.31 6.92
C PRO A 645 27.36 5.11 5.88
N GLU A 646 27.79 5.06 4.63
CA GLU A 646 26.96 5.35 3.45
C GLU A 646 26.17 4.09 3.11
N ASN A 647 24.87 4.06 3.44
CA ASN A 647 24.00 2.93 3.12
C ASN A 647 23.80 2.84 1.59
N ILE A 648 24.12 1.69 0.99
CA ILE A 648 24.01 1.47 -0.46
C ILE A 648 22.76 0.67 -0.78
N SER A 649 22.63 -0.54 -0.22
CA SER A 649 21.49 -1.41 -0.47
C SER A 649 21.22 -2.42 0.63
N ILE A 650 19.99 -2.93 0.63
CA ILE A 650 19.56 -4.11 1.38
C ILE A 650 18.92 -5.10 0.42
N GLU A 651 19.36 -6.35 0.46
CA GLU A 651 18.86 -7.44 -0.37
C GLU A 651 18.18 -8.50 0.51
N PHE A 652 17.01 -8.93 0.08
CA PHE A 652 16.30 -10.09 0.58
C PHE A 652 16.32 -11.15 -0.50
N SER A 653 16.72 -12.38 -0.20
CA SER A 653 16.66 -13.48 -1.17
C SER A 653 16.29 -14.80 -0.52
N ILE A 654 15.53 -15.61 -1.26
CA ILE A 654 15.33 -17.02 -0.94
C ILE A 654 16.03 -17.82 -2.03
N PRO A 655 17.18 -18.46 -1.73
CA PRO A 655 17.88 -19.28 -2.70
C PRO A 655 16.99 -20.37 -3.30
N SER A 656 17.30 -20.82 -4.51
CA SER A 656 16.66 -21.99 -5.11
C SER A 656 16.81 -23.20 -4.19
N GLN A 657 15.74 -23.97 -4.06
CA GLN A 657 15.64 -25.08 -3.13
C GLN A 657 15.77 -26.41 -3.88
N PRO A 658 16.59 -27.35 -3.38
CA PRO A 658 16.64 -28.70 -3.96
C PRO A 658 15.31 -29.42 -3.76
N ALA A 659 14.98 -30.35 -4.66
CA ALA A 659 13.87 -31.27 -4.47
C ALA A 659 14.09 -32.15 -3.22
N ARG A 660 13.02 -32.42 -2.48
CA ARG A 660 13.03 -33.22 -1.25
C ARG A 660 12.93 -34.72 -1.51
#